data_AF-A0A1Y0I446-F1
#
_entry.id   AF-A0A1Y0I446-F1
#
_cell.length_a   1.000
_cell.length_b   1.000
_cell.length_c   1.000
_cell.angle_alpha   90.00
_cell.angle_beta   90.00
_cell.angle_gamma   90.00
#
_symmetry.space_group_name_H-M   'P 1'
#
loop_
_entity.id
_entity.type
_entity.pdbx_description
1 polymer ?
#
loop_
_entity_poly.entity_id
_entity_poly.type
_entity_poly.pdbx_seq_one_letter_code
_entity_poly.pdbx_strand_id
1 'polypeptide(L)'
;MISTVSAWAECTSQRFSDTESQVMSAYIAYYGRMPDSAGLAFWSDQLDQQGSLDAIIQAFGTSDEFERNFGALDHSALVNNLYQQAFGRDADPAGLAFYVDELDNNRLTLQSVALFIVGGAQNEDDDTISNRITASSHYVTAALDDGVEFSESQMTGLLSSIDENPETTEPVCASITMLVEEIVAEQNDDSEFFASNACDNGDSGNEPVKKIGTVKGIKGLAYSSESFGTVNGIKKSIQGVTGVNGEFEYFEVCGEAATTLFCLGVKKGCSVSDIASGITLDVSLGGRILGRIVSTEEVVNIRSIVAETYPEIDQTTQNLVTSNIYRLLLTLDIDRDGRNGIVLNASTRTMAELYADGIDFTDDEFANNQSVINYVTDVTGQSDLASEADANSFEEALQQVVDTYAVSGSILGSSGPVTLILNDEEEITTELSSFAFSTRLTAGENYSVNILSEPQGQTCVVTRGQGVIEAKSVADVQVICESDTAFSVSVFVQGANEDVGLSLNNGSTVLFANGVNAFPVLLESGDTYTVSLVTAPVNQVCSVTNGVGVVENQAITDVSVICDVDPADGFTVGGQITGANSDIALRLNGGIAFVFSNGAFSFNQKLQSGTTYSVSLVSEPAGQSCEITNGSGSISASNITNVSILCDDIAATEQLVGGNISGLSGAVELTLNGASSITISSNGSFQFSDVLLTGESYSVTVTSQPNGQSCSVGNSSGTIANVDVTNVNVDCDDIEETFSIGGTVNGAIGTVAITLNGSTSLFSTGGDFQFPQAFANGSSYQVTAASVSGDQVCEVQNGGGSIAGANVTNVIVSCTPTVEIFSVSVSISGAVEDIVVSLNGEHETTSGNGSFEFDTVFTAGDSYVVAIVSDGTSQACTASNSSGTITGNVTVAIQCVSNEPVPEFTVGGSVSGLTGSASVTLNGAETITISEGEFTFTELLLDNQTYSVTLASIPDGFTCAITNSSGVINGANVTNILVNCDVIELFSVNVNLSGASEPVIVSFNGGDNITLSNGVTLLADDLESGDAYTVQLVDEGTDQVCEIADNSGQVSNGDVTVLITCEAVTGEDSVNLDGQGTDNTAVTIDASSGAIVFSDAFAVGNNVRIANFGADDTIVFTGTSQSLVEAGFTTDGSNARVTLNNNGIVSQVVFVGVGGSVFTVQQFNALGVGDIVVSP
;
A
#
# COMPACT_ATOMS: atom_id res chain seq x y z
N MET A 1 23.34 -11.72 -1.54
CA MET A 1 23.50 -12.09 -2.96
C MET A 1 22.43 -11.35 -3.72
N ILE A 2 22.80 -10.54 -4.71
CA ILE A 2 21.83 -9.89 -5.61
C ILE A 2 21.47 -10.92 -6.68
N SER A 3 20.17 -11.19 -6.88
CA SER A 3 19.70 -12.04 -7.98
C SER A 3 18.30 -11.62 -8.44
N THR A 4 18.27 -10.73 -9.43
CA THR A 4 17.36 -10.79 -10.58
C THR A 4 15.87 -11.09 -10.28
N VAL A 5 15.09 -10.04 -10.02
CA VAL A 5 13.73 -9.94 -10.56
C VAL A 5 13.71 -8.75 -11.50
N SER A 6 14.04 -9.00 -12.77
CA SER A 6 13.71 -8.10 -13.87
C SER A 6 12.38 -8.58 -14.45
N ALA A 7 11.28 -8.26 -13.77
CA ALA A 7 9.98 -8.23 -14.42
C ALA A 7 9.91 -6.90 -15.16
N TRP A 8 9.68 -6.93 -16.46
CA TRP A 8 9.42 -5.71 -17.23
C TRP A 8 7.99 -5.30 -16.89
N ALA A 9 7.84 -4.20 -16.15
CA ALA A 9 6.55 -3.56 -15.99
C ALA A 9 6.22 -2.89 -17.34
N GLU A 10 5.48 -3.60 -18.20
CA GLU A 10 4.84 -2.96 -19.36
C GLU A 10 4.02 -1.77 -18.84
N CYS A 11 4.09 -0.61 -19.51
CA CYS A 11 3.37 0.64 -19.17
C CYS A 11 1.85 0.49 -19.36
N THR A 12 1.27 -0.46 -18.65
CA THR A 12 -0.12 -0.88 -18.75
C THR A 12 -0.98 0.22 -18.19
N SER A 13 -1.97 0.64 -18.97
CA SER A 13 -2.89 1.70 -18.60
C SER A 13 -4.29 1.39 -19.09
N GLN A 14 -5.30 1.94 -18.41
CA GLN A 14 -6.65 1.96 -18.96
C GLN A 14 -6.71 2.83 -20.22
N ARG A 15 -7.79 2.69 -21.01
CA ARG A 15 -8.00 3.57 -22.15
C ARG A 15 -8.54 4.92 -21.70
N PHE A 16 -7.75 5.96 -21.93
CA PHE A 16 -8.16 7.36 -21.83
C PHE A 16 -8.73 7.85 -23.16
N SER A 17 -9.58 8.88 -23.09
CA SER A 17 -10.13 9.59 -24.24
C SER A 17 -9.11 10.55 -24.88
N ASP A 18 -9.43 11.01 -26.09
CA ASP A 18 -8.66 12.08 -26.76
C ASP A 18 -8.63 13.36 -25.90
N THR A 19 -9.72 13.66 -25.18
CA THR A 19 -9.85 14.79 -24.26
C THR A 19 -8.90 14.65 -23.07
N GLU A 20 -8.90 13.51 -22.38
CA GLU A 20 -7.99 13.24 -21.25
C GLU A 20 -6.53 13.25 -21.69
N SER A 21 -6.22 12.70 -22.87
CA SER A 21 -4.87 12.72 -23.46
C SER A 21 -4.37 14.15 -23.76
N GLN A 22 -5.28 15.05 -24.17
CA GLN A 22 -4.97 16.48 -24.33
C GLN A 22 -4.73 17.18 -22.99
N VAL A 23 -5.46 16.81 -21.94
CA VAL A 23 -5.23 17.32 -20.57
C VAL A 23 -3.88 16.86 -20.04
N MET A 24 -3.52 15.58 -20.21
CA MET A 24 -2.19 15.07 -19.85
C MET A 24 -1.08 15.84 -20.57
N SER A 25 -1.20 16.04 -21.89
CA SER A 25 -0.26 16.87 -22.67
C SER A 25 -0.10 18.29 -22.10
N ALA A 26 -1.19 18.91 -21.64
CA ALA A 26 -1.15 20.24 -21.04
C ALA A 26 -0.41 20.26 -19.70
N TYR A 27 -0.64 19.28 -18.80
CA TYR A 27 0.11 19.14 -17.55
C TYR A 27 1.61 18.91 -17.78
N ILE A 28 1.95 18.03 -18.73
CA ILE A 28 3.35 17.71 -19.07
C ILE A 28 4.06 18.96 -19.59
N ALA A 29 3.42 19.76 -20.44
CA ALA A 29 4.05 20.93 -21.05
C ALA A 29 4.08 22.21 -20.18
N TYR A 30 3.22 22.31 -19.15
CA TYR A 30 3.20 23.46 -18.22
C TYR A 30 3.95 23.26 -16.92
N TYR A 31 3.90 22.04 -16.38
CA TYR A 31 4.49 21.72 -15.08
C TYR A 31 5.56 20.63 -15.13
N GLY A 32 5.79 19.97 -16.28
CA GLY A 32 6.74 18.88 -16.42
C GLY A 32 6.34 17.61 -15.63
N ARG A 33 5.07 17.53 -15.22
CA ARG A 33 4.52 16.47 -14.37
C ARG A 33 3.22 15.90 -14.92
N MET A 34 2.80 14.81 -14.32
CA MET A 34 1.55 14.10 -14.61
C MET A 34 0.39 14.78 -13.87
N PRO A 35 -0.87 14.69 -14.36
CA PRO A 35 -2.03 15.16 -13.61
C PRO A 35 -2.34 14.20 -12.46
N ASP A 36 -2.79 14.75 -11.35
CA ASP A 36 -3.54 14.02 -10.31
C ASP A 36 -4.89 13.52 -10.87
N SER A 37 -5.47 12.51 -10.22
CA SER A 37 -6.67 11.81 -10.73
C SER A 37 -7.90 12.72 -10.75
N ALA A 38 -8.03 13.57 -9.71
CA ALA A 38 -9.10 14.56 -9.60
C ALA A 38 -8.94 15.70 -10.63
N GLY A 39 -7.71 16.18 -10.82
CA GLY A 39 -7.35 17.20 -11.80
C GLY A 39 -7.62 16.75 -13.23
N LEU A 40 -7.22 15.53 -13.61
CA LEU A 40 -7.53 14.98 -14.93
C LEU A 40 -9.03 14.97 -15.19
N ALA A 41 -9.82 14.43 -14.25
CA ALA A 41 -11.27 14.32 -14.38
C ALA A 41 -11.99 15.69 -14.41
N PHE A 42 -11.50 16.67 -13.66
CA PHE A 42 -12.06 18.03 -13.67
C PHE A 42 -11.78 18.74 -15.00
N TRP A 43 -10.54 18.66 -15.49
CA TRP A 43 -10.15 19.38 -16.70
C TRP A 43 -10.65 18.71 -17.98
N SER A 44 -10.82 17.39 -18.02
CA SER A 44 -11.45 16.71 -19.15
C SER A 44 -12.94 17.10 -19.29
N ASP A 45 -13.69 17.12 -18.18
CA ASP A 45 -15.09 17.60 -18.16
C ASP A 45 -15.21 19.07 -18.61
N GLN A 46 -14.27 19.94 -18.20
CA GLN A 46 -14.23 21.31 -18.71
C GLN A 46 -13.90 21.41 -20.20
N LEU A 47 -13.00 20.58 -20.72
CA LEU A 47 -12.63 20.57 -22.14
C LEU A 47 -13.78 20.05 -23.02
N ASP A 48 -14.48 18.99 -22.59
CA ASP A 48 -15.66 18.44 -23.28
C ASP A 48 -16.83 19.45 -23.30
N GLN A 49 -17.00 20.25 -22.24
CA GLN A 49 -18.05 21.27 -22.16
C GLN A 49 -17.74 22.54 -22.99
N GLN A 50 -16.48 22.95 -23.08
CA GLN A 50 -16.09 24.23 -23.70
C GLN A 50 -15.48 24.10 -25.10
N GLY A 51 -14.94 22.94 -25.46
CA GLY A 51 -14.34 22.67 -26.78
C GLY A 51 -13.04 23.42 -27.06
N SER A 52 -12.39 24.01 -26.04
CA SER A 52 -11.08 24.66 -26.15
C SER A 52 -10.26 24.49 -24.86
N LEU A 53 -8.95 24.32 -25.04
CA LEU A 53 -7.95 24.29 -23.96
C LEU A 53 -7.72 25.67 -23.29
N ASP A 54 -8.26 26.76 -23.86
CA ASP A 54 -8.05 28.13 -23.38
C ASP A 54 -8.34 28.28 -21.87
N ALA A 55 -9.43 27.68 -21.38
CA ALA A 55 -9.83 27.79 -19.97
C ALA A 55 -8.87 27.04 -19.02
N ILE A 56 -8.39 25.86 -19.43
CA ILE A 56 -7.42 25.04 -18.69
C ILE A 56 -6.11 25.80 -18.59
N ILE A 57 -5.61 26.24 -19.75
CA ILE A 57 -4.30 26.86 -19.87
C ILE A 57 -4.29 28.26 -19.23
N GLN A 58 -5.39 29.01 -19.31
CA GLN A 58 -5.55 30.26 -18.56
C GLN A 58 -5.44 30.02 -17.06
N ALA A 59 -6.13 29.01 -16.52
CA ALA A 59 -6.05 28.68 -15.10
C ALA A 59 -4.63 28.23 -14.68
N PHE A 60 -3.91 27.49 -15.55
CA PHE A 60 -2.56 27.03 -15.25
C PHE A 60 -1.57 28.18 -15.18
N GLY A 61 -1.50 28.99 -16.24
CA GLY A 61 -0.58 30.13 -16.34
C GLY A 61 -0.94 31.34 -15.46
N THR A 62 -1.97 31.23 -14.60
CA THR A 62 -2.25 32.20 -13.53
C THR A 62 -2.39 31.52 -12.16
N SER A 63 -1.93 30.28 -12.01
CA SER A 63 -1.98 29.54 -10.75
C SER A 63 -0.86 29.95 -9.79
N ASP A 64 -1.11 29.79 -8.48
CA ASP A 64 -0.07 29.97 -7.45
C ASP A 64 1.10 28.97 -7.59
N GLU A 65 0.87 27.82 -8.25
CA GLU A 65 1.92 26.84 -8.60
C GLU A 65 2.84 27.40 -9.70
N PHE A 66 2.24 27.89 -10.79
CA PHE A 66 2.98 28.49 -11.91
C PHE A 66 3.77 29.74 -11.49
N GLU A 67 3.14 30.67 -10.76
CA GLU A 67 3.81 31.90 -10.29
C GLU A 67 4.98 31.59 -9.34
N ARG A 68 4.84 30.57 -8.47
CA ARG A 68 5.89 30.14 -7.54
C ARG A 68 7.06 29.46 -8.24
N ASN A 69 6.77 28.61 -9.21
CA ASN A 69 7.77 27.76 -9.85
C ASN A 69 8.45 28.46 -11.05
N PHE A 70 7.73 29.34 -11.76
CA PHE A 70 8.19 29.92 -13.03
C PHE A 70 8.01 31.44 -13.16
N GLY A 71 7.18 32.10 -12.35
CA GLY A 71 6.87 33.55 -12.46
C GLY A 71 8.06 34.51 -12.30
N ALA A 72 9.22 34.01 -11.84
CA ALA A 72 10.48 34.77 -11.74
C ALA A 72 11.41 34.64 -12.97
N LEU A 73 11.06 33.83 -13.97
CA LEU A 73 11.85 33.60 -15.17
C LEU A 73 11.58 34.68 -16.24
N ASP A 74 12.60 35.02 -17.04
CA ASP A 74 12.39 35.86 -18.23
C ASP A 74 11.77 35.07 -19.39
N HIS A 75 11.25 35.74 -20.41
CA HIS A 75 10.58 35.08 -21.55
C HIS A 75 11.48 34.07 -22.27
N SER A 76 12.80 34.27 -22.31
CA SER A 76 13.72 33.30 -22.94
C SER A 76 13.89 32.05 -22.09
N ALA A 77 13.95 32.19 -20.77
CA ALA A 77 13.98 31.08 -19.84
C ALA A 77 12.63 30.33 -19.78
N LEU A 78 11.50 31.06 -19.85
CA LEU A 78 10.16 30.48 -19.91
C LEU A 78 9.95 29.64 -21.18
N VAL A 79 10.27 30.16 -22.37
CA VAL A 79 10.12 29.41 -23.63
C VAL A 79 11.01 28.16 -23.64
N ASN A 80 12.27 28.26 -23.22
CA ASN A 80 13.12 27.07 -23.10
C ASN A 80 12.60 26.08 -22.06
N ASN A 81 12.03 26.55 -20.96
CA ASN A 81 11.44 25.68 -19.95
C ASN A 81 10.25 24.88 -20.52
N LEU A 82 9.36 25.49 -21.31
CA LEU A 82 8.28 24.77 -22.00
C LEU A 82 8.82 23.68 -22.95
N TYR A 83 9.86 23.98 -23.73
CA TYR A 83 10.51 22.98 -24.60
C TYR A 83 11.17 21.83 -23.81
N GLN A 84 11.79 22.12 -22.66
CA GLN A 84 12.40 21.11 -21.79
C GLN A 84 11.34 20.20 -21.15
N GLN A 85 10.23 20.78 -20.71
CA GLN A 85 9.11 20.05 -20.11
C GLN A 85 8.34 19.19 -21.12
N ALA A 86 8.15 19.67 -22.35
CA ALA A 86 7.50 18.90 -23.41
C ALA A 86 8.43 17.85 -24.05
N PHE A 87 9.65 18.25 -24.43
CA PHE A 87 10.53 17.49 -25.34
C PHE A 87 11.95 17.22 -24.81
N GLY A 88 12.26 17.58 -23.56
CA GLY A 88 13.58 17.28 -22.96
C GLY A 88 14.78 18.03 -23.55
N ARG A 89 14.53 19.10 -24.32
CA ARG A 89 15.56 19.91 -25.00
C ARG A 89 15.23 21.40 -24.95
N ASP A 90 16.21 22.26 -25.23
CA ASP A 90 15.95 23.69 -25.42
C ASP A 90 15.23 23.95 -26.75
N ALA A 91 14.59 25.12 -26.85
CA ALA A 91 14.09 25.64 -28.10
C ALA A 91 15.26 25.90 -29.07
N ASP A 92 15.05 25.67 -30.37
CA ASP A 92 16.06 26.04 -31.36
C ASP A 92 16.21 27.59 -31.40
N PRO A 93 17.37 28.14 -31.82
CA PRO A 93 17.59 29.58 -31.76
C PRO A 93 16.61 30.44 -32.57
N ALA A 94 15.94 29.89 -33.58
CA ALA A 94 14.92 30.61 -34.36
C ALA A 94 13.54 30.52 -33.71
N GLY A 95 13.12 29.32 -33.26
CA GLY A 95 11.90 29.13 -32.49
C GLY A 95 11.89 29.92 -31.18
N LEU A 96 13.02 29.92 -30.46
CA LEU A 96 13.21 30.73 -29.25
C LEU A 96 13.06 32.22 -29.54
N ALA A 97 13.74 32.73 -30.56
CA ALA A 97 13.67 34.14 -30.93
C ALA A 97 12.26 34.55 -31.37
N PHE A 98 11.55 33.67 -32.09
CA PHE A 98 10.16 33.90 -32.48
C PHE A 98 9.22 34.01 -31.27
N TYR A 99 9.18 33.00 -30.40
CA TYR A 99 8.26 33.02 -29.26
C TYR A 99 8.60 34.11 -28.24
N VAL A 100 9.88 34.44 -28.03
CA VAL A 100 10.27 35.59 -27.19
C VAL A 100 9.80 36.92 -27.80
N ASP A 101 9.91 37.11 -29.12
CA ASP A 101 9.41 38.31 -29.81
C ASP A 101 7.87 38.40 -29.80
N GLU A 102 7.16 37.27 -29.85
CA GLU A 102 5.69 37.25 -29.69
C GLU A 102 5.26 37.57 -28.25
N LEU A 103 6.01 37.12 -27.22
CA LEU A 103 5.76 37.42 -25.80
C LEU A 103 6.13 38.86 -25.41
N ASP A 104 7.33 39.33 -25.78
CA ASP A 104 7.81 40.70 -25.48
C ASP A 104 6.89 41.78 -26.06
N ASN A 105 6.23 41.49 -27.19
CA ASN A 105 5.27 42.38 -27.84
C ASN A 105 3.80 42.11 -27.45
N ASN A 106 3.53 41.21 -26.49
CA ASN A 106 2.19 40.79 -26.03
C ASN A 106 1.24 40.36 -27.18
N ARG A 107 1.78 39.77 -28.26
CA ARG A 107 0.99 39.23 -29.37
C ARG A 107 0.49 37.82 -29.06
N LEU A 108 1.33 37.03 -28.40
CA LEU A 108 0.96 35.76 -27.79
C LEU A 108 1.09 35.85 -26.28
N THR A 109 0.28 35.06 -25.60
CA THR A 109 0.39 34.78 -24.17
C THR A 109 1.23 33.53 -23.98
N LEU A 110 1.92 33.37 -22.84
CA LEU A 110 2.68 32.14 -22.56
C LEU A 110 1.77 30.91 -22.65
N GLN A 111 0.54 31.08 -22.16
CA GLN A 111 -0.64 30.24 -22.37
C GLN A 111 -0.69 29.66 -23.80
N SER A 112 -0.84 30.52 -24.81
CA SER A 112 -0.88 30.11 -26.22
C SER A 112 0.44 29.53 -26.73
N VAL A 113 1.59 29.99 -26.23
CA VAL A 113 2.92 29.51 -26.68
C VAL A 113 3.12 28.03 -26.37
N ALA A 114 2.82 27.55 -25.16
CA ALA A 114 2.98 26.11 -24.86
C ALA A 114 2.07 25.22 -25.73
N LEU A 115 0.84 25.67 -26.02
CA LEU A 115 -0.07 24.93 -26.88
C LEU A 115 0.43 24.88 -28.34
N PHE A 116 1.06 25.95 -28.84
CA PHE A 116 1.70 25.92 -30.16
C PHE A 116 3.00 25.11 -30.20
N ILE A 117 3.72 25.01 -29.09
CA ILE A 117 4.90 24.15 -28.95
C ILE A 117 4.47 22.67 -29.04
N VAL A 118 3.54 22.22 -28.18
CA VAL A 118 3.04 20.84 -28.17
C VAL A 118 2.29 20.49 -29.46
N GLY A 119 1.35 21.33 -29.89
CA GLY A 119 0.61 21.13 -31.15
C GLY A 119 1.45 21.32 -32.41
N GLY A 120 2.72 21.74 -32.26
CA GLY A 120 3.72 21.85 -33.31
C GLY A 120 4.76 20.72 -33.30
N ALA A 121 4.66 19.75 -32.39
CA ALA A 121 5.56 18.61 -32.30
C ALA A 121 5.62 17.81 -33.61
N GLN A 122 6.83 17.36 -34.00
CA GLN A 122 7.07 16.54 -35.18
C GLN A 122 8.28 15.64 -34.98
N ASN A 123 8.22 14.40 -35.46
CA ASN A 123 9.32 13.42 -35.38
C ASN A 123 9.70 13.17 -33.90
N GLU A 124 10.98 13.28 -33.55
CA GLU A 124 11.54 13.08 -32.20
C GLU A 124 10.78 13.83 -31.09
N ASP A 125 10.24 15.04 -31.36
CA ASP A 125 9.41 15.78 -30.40
C ASP A 125 8.04 15.12 -30.14
N ASP A 126 7.42 14.57 -31.20
CA ASP A 126 6.11 13.90 -31.18
C ASP A 126 6.21 12.52 -30.52
N ASP A 127 7.30 11.81 -30.81
CA ASP A 127 7.67 10.56 -30.12
C ASP A 127 7.92 10.82 -28.62
N THR A 128 8.69 11.87 -28.26
CA THR A 128 8.99 12.21 -26.86
C THR A 128 7.73 12.54 -26.05
N ILE A 129 6.84 13.39 -26.57
CA ILE A 129 5.62 13.74 -25.83
C ILE A 129 4.67 12.54 -25.74
N SER A 130 4.59 11.69 -26.77
CA SER A 130 3.80 10.44 -26.75
C SER A 130 4.32 9.44 -25.70
N ASN A 131 5.65 9.29 -25.58
CA ASN A 131 6.27 8.47 -24.54
C ASN A 131 5.96 9.03 -23.13
N ARG A 132 6.00 10.36 -22.94
CA ARG A 132 5.65 11.02 -21.66
C ARG A 132 4.16 10.84 -21.31
N ILE A 133 3.25 10.95 -22.28
CA ILE A 133 1.82 10.66 -22.09
C ILE A 133 1.59 9.19 -21.70
N THR A 134 2.37 8.26 -22.26
CA THR A 134 2.28 6.83 -21.93
C THR A 134 2.65 6.56 -20.46
N ALA A 135 3.75 7.13 -19.96
CA ALA A 135 4.11 7.05 -18.54
C ALA A 135 3.07 7.75 -17.63
N SER A 136 2.53 8.90 -18.08
CA SER A 136 1.46 9.61 -17.37
C SER A 136 0.17 8.79 -17.26
N SER A 137 -0.19 8.08 -18.32
CA SER A 137 -1.38 7.20 -18.36
C SER A 137 -1.22 6.01 -17.42
N HIS A 138 -0.02 5.46 -17.31
CA HIS A 138 0.31 4.40 -16.35
C HIS A 138 0.14 4.86 -14.90
N TYR A 139 0.71 6.02 -14.53
CA TYR A 139 0.53 6.62 -13.19
C TYR A 139 -0.94 6.80 -12.83
N VAL A 140 -1.74 7.45 -13.69
CA VAL A 140 -3.16 7.73 -13.39
C VAL A 140 -3.97 6.44 -13.25
N THR A 141 -3.62 5.38 -14.00
CA THR A 141 -4.28 4.07 -13.85
C THR A 141 -4.01 3.47 -12.46
N ALA A 142 -2.74 3.39 -12.04
CA ALA A 142 -2.38 2.87 -10.73
C ALA A 142 -2.93 3.73 -9.58
N ALA A 143 -2.96 5.06 -9.74
CA ALA A 143 -3.55 5.97 -8.78
C ALA A 143 -5.04 5.70 -8.53
N LEU A 144 -5.79 5.36 -9.58
CA LEU A 144 -7.23 5.05 -9.50
C LEU A 144 -7.50 3.63 -8.97
N ASP A 145 -6.70 2.65 -9.38
CA ASP A 145 -6.87 1.24 -8.98
C ASP A 145 -6.51 1.01 -7.49
N ASP A 146 -5.41 1.60 -7.02
CA ASP A 146 -4.89 1.43 -5.65
C ASP A 146 -5.30 2.56 -4.69
N GLY A 147 -5.90 3.64 -5.18
CA GLY A 147 -6.36 4.78 -4.36
C GLY A 147 -5.23 5.70 -3.86
N VAL A 148 -4.17 5.85 -4.66
CA VAL A 148 -2.91 6.51 -4.30
C VAL A 148 -2.71 7.79 -5.10
N GLU A 149 -2.40 8.91 -4.45
CA GLU A 149 -1.94 10.13 -5.15
C GLU A 149 -0.52 10.50 -4.73
N PHE A 150 0.30 10.85 -5.72
CA PHE A 150 1.66 11.33 -5.49
C PHE A 150 1.66 12.81 -5.07
N SER A 151 2.57 13.19 -4.20
CA SER A 151 2.88 14.60 -3.93
C SER A 151 3.58 15.28 -5.12
N GLU A 152 3.53 16.62 -5.18
CA GLU A 152 4.29 17.44 -6.16
C GLU A 152 5.79 17.06 -6.15
N SER A 153 6.35 16.79 -4.97
CA SER A 153 7.73 16.33 -4.78
C SER A 153 8.02 14.93 -5.35
N GLN A 154 7.07 13.99 -5.28
CA GLN A 154 7.22 12.64 -5.85
C GLN A 154 7.07 12.67 -7.38
N MET A 155 6.21 13.55 -7.92
CA MET A 155 6.08 13.74 -9.36
C MET A 155 7.24 14.50 -10.01
N THR A 156 7.99 15.30 -9.24
CA THR A 156 9.04 16.18 -9.76
C THR A 156 10.14 15.40 -10.47
N GLY A 157 10.26 15.61 -11.79
CA GLY A 157 11.34 15.06 -12.60
C GLY A 157 11.17 13.61 -13.06
N LEU A 158 10.10 12.90 -12.69
CA LEU A 158 9.86 11.52 -13.15
C LEU A 158 9.85 11.40 -14.69
N LEU A 159 9.25 12.37 -15.39
CA LEU A 159 9.19 12.39 -16.86
C LEU A 159 10.49 12.89 -17.52
N SER A 160 11.46 13.41 -16.76
CA SER A 160 12.62 14.14 -17.32
C SER A 160 13.61 13.25 -18.06
N SER A 161 13.62 11.94 -17.78
CA SER A 161 14.47 10.95 -18.46
C SER A 161 13.82 10.30 -19.67
N ILE A 162 12.57 10.65 -20.00
CA ILE A 162 11.86 10.14 -21.18
C ILE A 162 12.22 11.00 -22.39
N ASP A 163 12.69 10.37 -23.44
CA ASP A 163 13.11 10.94 -24.72
C ASP A 163 12.34 10.31 -25.90
N GLU A 164 12.82 10.48 -27.13
CA GLU A 164 12.19 9.93 -28.33
C GLU A 164 12.22 8.39 -28.41
N ASN A 165 13.11 7.74 -27.66
CA ASN A 165 13.24 6.28 -27.68
C ASN A 165 12.21 5.64 -26.73
N PRO A 166 11.23 4.84 -27.20
CA PRO A 166 10.23 4.23 -26.33
C PRO A 166 10.82 3.36 -25.21
N GLU A 167 12.03 2.82 -25.37
CA GLU A 167 12.75 2.08 -24.32
C GLU A 167 13.08 2.93 -23.07
N THR A 168 13.04 4.27 -23.14
CA THR A 168 13.21 5.14 -21.95
C THR A 168 11.93 5.29 -21.12
N THR A 169 10.79 4.85 -21.63
CA THR A 169 9.50 4.89 -20.95
C THR A 169 9.36 3.78 -19.89
N GLU A 170 9.74 2.54 -20.21
CA GLU A 170 9.58 1.38 -19.30
C GLU A 170 10.28 1.57 -17.95
N PRO A 171 11.53 2.08 -17.85
CA PRO A 171 12.17 2.34 -16.56
C PRO A 171 11.44 3.38 -15.71
N VAL A 172 10.75 4.34 -16.33
CA VAL A 172 9.95 5.35 -15.62
C VAL A 172 8.63 4.75 -15.17
N CYS A 173 7.96 3.94 -16.01
CA CYS A 173 6.77 3.18 -15.59
C CYS A 173 7.08 2.27 -14.40
N ALA A 174 8.17 1.49 -14.47
CA ALA A 174 8.62 0.67 -13.34
C ALA A 174 8.96 1.49 -12.08
N SER A 175 9.51 2.71 -12.25
CA SER A 175 9.75 3.62 -11.11
C SER A 175 8.46 4.14 -10.49
N ILE A 176 7.46 4.45 -11.32
CA ILE A 176 6.10 4.81 -10.90
C ILE A 176 5.46 3.62 -10.16
N THR A 177 5.53 2.40 -10.69
CA THR A 177 5.00 1.20 -10.03
C THR A 177 5.65 1.00 -8.65
N MET A 178 6.98 1.11 -8.54
CA MET A 178 7.68 1.01 -7.26
C MET A 178 7.29 2.13 -6.28
N LEU A 179 7.03 3.35 -6.75
CA LEU A 179 6.54 4.46 -5.92
C LEU A 179 5.10 4.24 -5.45
N VAL A 180 4.23 3.65 -6.28
CA VAL A 180 2.90 3.20 -5.84
C VAL A 180 3.03 2.08 -4.81
N GLU A 181 3.84 1.05 -5.08
CA GLU A 181 4.11 -0.03 -4.12
C GLU A 181 4.72 0.50 -2.81
N GLU A 182 5.58 1.52 -2.86
CA GLU A 182 6.17 2.17 -1.69
C GLU A 182 5.13 2.98 -0.90
N ILE A 183 4.27 3.77 -1.55
CA ILE A 183 3.21 4.53 -0.86
C ILE A 183 2.12 3.60 -0.32
N VAL A 184 1.73 2.56 -1.06
CA VAL A 184 0.84 1.50 -0.56
C VAL A 184 1.52 0.78 0.60
N ALA A 185 2.82 0.49 0.52
CA ALA A 185 3.56 -0.08 1.64
C ALA A 185 3.57 0.85 2.84
N GLU A 186 3.88 2.15 2.71
CA GLU A 186 3.84 3.13 3.81
C GLU A 186 2.44 3.28 4.43
N GLN A 187 1.38 3.28 3.62
CA GLN A 187 -0.02 3.21 4.10
C GLN A 187 -0.34 1.88 4.84
N ASN A 188 0.48 0.84 4.64
CA ASN A 188 0.42 -0.44 5.33
C ASN A 188 1.53 -0.64 6.40
N ASP A 189 2.55 0.22 6.52
CA ASP A 189 3.78 -0.04 7.32
C ASP A 189 3.74 0.57 8.73
N ASP A 190 2.61 1.15 9.13
CA ASP A 190 2.18 1.18 10.53
C ASP A 190 1.91 -0.25 11.10
N SER A 191 2.20 -1.33 10.33
CA SER A 191 1.97 -2.73 10.70
C SER A 191 3.19 -3.53 11.18
N GLU A 192 4.46 -3.09 11.02
CA GLU A 192 5.63 -3.90 11.40
C GLU A 192 5.78 -4.18 12.92
N PHE A 193 4.91 -3.62 13.78
CA PHE A 193 4.86 -3.95 15.21
C PHE A 193 4.02 -5.21 15.57
N PHE A 194 3.17 -5.73 14.66
CA PHE A 194 2.09 -6.67 15.04
C PHE A 194 2.36 -8.16 14.74
N ALA A 195 3.57 -8.64 15.02
CA ALA A 195 3.92 -10.07 14.93
C ALA A 195 3.28 -10.98 16.02
N SER A 196 2.25 -10.52 16.76
CA SER A 196 1.50 -11.36 17.71
C SER A 196 0.03 -10.92 17.89
N ASN A 197 -0.89 -11.67 17.28
CA ASN A 197 -2.32 -11.79 17.62
C ASN A 197 -3.09 -10.48 17.92
N ALA A 198 -3.33 -9.64 16.91
CA ALA A 198 -4.33 -8.56 16.97
C ALA A 198 -5.42 -8.74 15.90
N CYS A 199 -6.64 -8.27 16.18
CA CYS A 199 -7.76 -8.25 15.23
C CYS A 199 -7.80 -6.91 14.46
N ASP A 200 -8.50 -6.89 13.31
CA ASP A 200 -8.64 -5.75 12.38
C ASP A 200 -9.53 -4.59 12.92
N ASN A 201 -9.16 -4.04 14.07
CA ASN A 201 -9.89 -2.95 14.74
C ASN A 201 -9.10 -2.20 15.83
N GLY A 202 -7.77 -2.31 15.88
CA GLY A 202 -6.91 -1.34 16.58
C GLY A 202 -6.97 -1.30 18.12
N ASP A 203 -7.67 -2.22 18.78
CA ASP A 203 -7.65 -2.37 20.25
C ASP A 203 -7.58 -3.85 20.67
N SER A 204 -6.99 -4.07 21.85
CA SER A 204 -6.76 -5.34 22.52
C SER A 204 -7.99 -5.87 23.29
N GLY A 205 -9.09 -5.11 23.33
CA GLY A 205 -10.31 -5.45 24.04
C GLY A 205 -11.23 -6.44 23.30
N ASN A 206 -11.78 -7.42 24.02
CA ASN A 206 -12.85 -8.30 23.52
C ASN A 206 -14.24 -7.60 23.43
N GLU A 207 -14.28 -6.28 23.26
CA GLU A 207 -15.53 -5.51 23.18
C GLU A 207 -16.07 -5.52 21.73
N PRO A 208 -17.39 -5.75 21.51
CA PRO A 208 -17.95 -5.76 20.16
C PRO A 208 -17.93 -4.39 19.48
N VAL A 209 -17.15 -4.24 18.42
CA VAL A 209 -17.14 -3.01 17.62
C VAL A 209 -18.35 -3.01 16.68
N LYS A 210 -19.16 -1.94 16.76
CA LYS A 210 -20.35 -1.72 15.94
C LYS A 210 -20.00 -0.97 14.67
N LYS A 211 -20.24 -1.58 13.50
CA LYS A 211 -20.10 -0.95 12.18
C LYS A 211 -21.49 -0.78 11.54
N ILE A 212 -21.69 0.30 10.77
CA ILE A 212 -22.98 0.67 10.16
C ILE A 212 -22.78 0.89 8.65
N GLY A 213 -23.69 0.38 7.82
CA GLY A 213 -23.72 0.62 6.38
C GLY A 213 -25.12 1.02 5.88
N THR A 214 -25.20 1.72 4.75
CA THR A 214 -26.46 2.21 4.15
C THR A 214 -26.75 1.57 2.79
N VAL A 215 -27.94 1.00 2.61
CA VAL A 215 -28.45 0.51 1.31
C VAL A 215 -29.71 1.30 0.91
N LYS A 216 -29.60 2.10 -0.15
CA LYS A 216 -30.69 2.96 -0.62
C LYS A 216 -31.84 2.15 -1.24
N GLY A 217 -33.08 2.52 -0.90
CA GLY A 217 -34.28 2.12 -1.64
C GLY A 217 -35.01 0.84 -1.19
N ILE A 218 -34.43 -0.02 -0.34
CA ILE A 218 -35.09 -1.27 0.05
C ILE A 218 -35.85 -1.14 1.37
N LYS A 219 -37.19 -1.28 1.33
CA LYS A 219 -38.06 -1.19 2.51
C LYS A 219 -38.60 -2.56 2.92
N GLY A 220 -38.16 -3.08 4.07
CA GLY A 220 -38.75 -4.26 4.70
C GLY A 220 -38.06 -5.61 4.46
N LEU A 221 -36.77 -5.64 4.14
CA LEU A 221 -35.94 -6.83 4.33
C LEU A 221 -35.71 -7.05 5.84
N ALA A 222 -35.70 -8.30 6.27
CA ALA A 222 -35.21 -8.72 7.58
C ALA A 222 -34.14 -9.80 7.38
N TYR A 223 -33.04 -9.68 8.11
CA TYR A 223 -31.94 -10.65 8.11
C TYR A 223 -31.47 -10.92 9.54
N SER A 224 -30.97 -12.13 9.76
CA SER A 224 -30.37 -12.53 11.03
C SER A 224 -29.31 -13.61 10.80
N SER A 225 -28.15 -13.47 11.45
CA SER A 225 -27.19 -14.57 11.64
C SER A 225 -27.21 -15.05 13.10
N GLU A 226 -27.16 -16.37 13.31
CA GLU A 226 -26.90 -16.98 14.62
C GLU A 226 -25.63 -17.84 14.55
N SER A 227 -24.64 -17.57 15.40
CA SER A 227 -23.39 -18.33 15.46
C SER A 227 -23.48 -19.50 16.45
N PHE A 228 -23.14 -20.72 16.01
CA PHE A 228 -22.99 -21.88 16.90
C PHE A 228 -21.51 -22.16 17.18
N GLY A 229 -21.13 -22.28 18.45
CA GLY A 229 -19.73 -22.11 18.86
C GLY A 229 -18.91 -23.38 19.09
N THR A 230 -17.66 -23.34 18.60
CA THR A 230 -16.43 -23.64 19.36
C THR A 230 -15.47 -22.41 19.26
N VAL A 231 -14.19 -22.46 19.66
CA VAL A 231 -13.52 -21.35 20.42
C VAL A 231 -12.24 -20.74 19.76
N ASN A 232 -12.10 -19.38 19.68
CA ASN A 232 -10.90 -18.45 19.40
C ASN A 232 -10.52 -17.85 17.98
N GLY A 233 -10.92 -16.62 17.54
CA GLY A 233 -10.73 -16.08 16.15
C GLY A 233 -11.59 -14.85 15.75
N ILE A 234 -12.65 -14.89 14.89
CA ILE A 234 -13.68 -13.80 14.67
C ILE A 234 -15.18 -14.28 14.52
N LYS A 235 -16.14 -13.61 15.21
CA LYS A 235 -17.62 -13.70 15.14
C LYS A 235 -18.27 -12.42 14.58
N LYS A 236 -19.18 -12.55 13.60
CA LYS A 236 -20.07 -11.47 13.13
C LYS A 236 -21.55 -11.76 13.42
N SER A 237 -22.17 -10.95 14.27
CA SER A 237 -23.62 -10.98 14.54
C SER A 237 -24.29 -9.86 13.76
N ILE A 238 -25.23 -10.23 12.89
CA ILE A 238 -25.88 -9.32 11.94
C ILE A 238 -27.39 -9.41 12.20
N GLN A 239 -28.01 -8.34 12.70
CA GLN A 239 -29.45 -8.23 12.94
C GLN A 239 -29.96 -6.87 12.48
N GLY A 240 -31.04 -6.84 11.70
CA GLY A 240 -31.70 -5.60 11.34
C GLY A 240 -32.88 -5.76 10.40
N VAL A 241 -33.60 -4.66 10.22
CA VAL A 241 -34.81 -4.57 9.40
C VAL A 241 -34.74 -3.29 8.58
N THR A 242 -34.78 -3.38 7.25
CA THR A 242 -34.49 -2.20 6.42
C THR A 242 -35.61 -1.15 6.47
N GLY A 243 -35.26 0.04 6.95
CA GLY A 243 -36.08 1.25 6.88
C GLY A 243 -36.18 1.81 5.45
N VAL A 244 -36.68 3.04 5.29
CA VAL A 244 -36.83 3.64 3.94
C VAL A 244 -35.49 3.87 3.21
N ASN A 245 -34.42 4.07 3.98
CA ASN A 245 -33.05 4.26 3.50
C ASN A 245 -32.10 3.12 3.95
N GLY A 246 -32.65 2.03 4.49
CA GLY A 246 -31.95 0.76 4.73
C GLY A 246 -30.56 0.83 5.41
N GLU A 247 -30.44 1.46 6.57
CA GLU A 247 -29.25 1.25 7.42
C GLU A 247 -29.22 -0.19 7.96
N PHE A 248 -28.04 -0.81 7.92
CA PHE A 248 -27.75 -2.10 8.54
C PHE A 248 -26.60 -1.95 9.55
N GLU A 249 -26.73 -2.65 10.68
CA GLU A 249 -25.72 -2.70 11.73
C GLU A 249 -25.12 -4.11 11.79
N TYR A 250 -23.81 -4.21 11.98
CA TYR A 250 -23.13 -5.46 12.33
C TYR A 250 -22.10 -5.24 13.44
N PHE A 251 -21.83 -6.32 14.17
CA PHE A 251 -20.87 -6.32 15.28
C PHE A 251 -19.74 -7.31 14.98
N GLU A 252 -18.50 -6.91 15.26
CA GLU A 252 -17.28 -7.68 15.03
C GLU A 252 -16.57 -7.96 16.38
N VAL A 253 -16.28 -9.23 16.67
CA VAL A 253 -15.78 -9.73 17.98
C VAL A 253 -14.85 -10.94 17.76
N CYS A 254 -13.81 -11.17 18.55
CA CYS A 254 -12.85 -12.25 18.23
C CYS A 254 -13.23 -13.69 18.76
N GLY A 255 -13.57 -14.69 17.89
CA GLY A 255 -13.84 -16.15 18.16
C GLY A 255 -13.80 -17.14 16.93
N GLU A 256 -13.20 -18.36 16.98
CA GLU A 256 -12.60 -19.11 15.81
C GLU A 256 -13.56 -19.46 14.67
N ALA A 257 -13.00 -19.65 13.46
CA ALA A 257 -13.67 -19.85 12.18
C ALA A 257 -15.01 -20.60 12.32
N ALA A 258 -16.09 -19.82 12.29
CA ALA A 258 -17.45 -20.30 12.52
C ALA A 258 -18.22 -20.39 11.20
N THR A 259 -18.97 -21.48 11.02
CA THR A 259 -19.89 -21.58 9.89
C THR A 259 -21.13 -20.72 10.17
N THR A 260 -21.19 -19.54 9.57
CA THR A 260 -22.31 -18.61 9.75
C THR A 260 -23.45 -18.97 8.79
N LEU A 261 -24.64 -19.23 9.34
CA LEU A 261 -25.84 -19.44 8.53
C LEU A 261 -26.60 -18.12 8.36
N PHE A 262 -26.78 -17.69 7.11
CA PHE A 262 -27.45 -16.43 6.78
C PHE A 262 -28.88 -16.71 6.27
N CYS A 263 -29.87 -16.03 6.85
CA CYS A 263 -31.28 -16.13 6.42
C CYS A 263 -31.78 -14.80 5.87
N LEU A 264 -32.15 -14.78 4.59
CA LEU A 264 -32.83 -13.66 3.92
C LEU A 264 -34.35 -13.86 4.00
N GLY A 265 -35.04 -12.97 4.73
CA GLY A 265 -36.49 -12.96 4.88
C GLY A 265 -37.11 -11.66 4.37
N VAL A 266 -37.85 -11.73 3.28
CA VAL A 266 -38.31 -10.53 2.54
C VAL A 266 -39.78 -10.22 2.89
N LYS A 267 -40.13 -9.92 4.15
CA LYS A 267 -41.46 -9.37 4.45
C LYS A 267 -41.56 -8.58 5.75
N LYS A 268 -42.17 -7.39 5.64
CA LYS A 268 -42.43 -6.49 6.76
C LYS A 268 -43.39 -7.12 7.79
N GLY A 269 -42.85 -7.53 8.93
CA GLY A 269 -43.63 -7.93 10.11
C GLY A 269 -43.86 -9.43 10.29
N CYS A 270 -43.16 -10.29 9.53
CA CYS A 270 -43.15 -11.73 9.77
C CYS A 270 -42.20 -12.11 10.93
N SER A 271 -42.56 -13.14 11.70
CA SER A 271 -41.61 -13.84 12.55
C SER A 271 -40.94 -14.97 11.76
N VAL A 272 -39.85 -15.54 12.29
CA VAL A 272 -39.07 -16.61 11.61
C VAL A 272 -39.93 -17.85 11.27
N SER A 273 -41.07 -18.06 11.94
CA SER A 273 -42.01 -19.14 11.63
C SER A 273 -42.96 -18.88 10.44
N ASP A 274 -42.96 -17.67 9.87
CA ASP A 274 -43.94 -17.23 8.87
C ASP A 274 -43.36 -17.14 7.45
N ILE A 275 -42.19 -17.76 7.22
CA ILE A 275 -41.54 -17.86 5.90
C ILE A 275 -42.34 -18.83 5.01
N ALA A 276 -42.43 -18.54 3.72
CA ALA A 276 -43.32 -19.22 2.78
C ALA A 276 -43.09 -20.74 2.68
N SER A 277 -44.18 -21.48 2.47
CA SER A 277 -44.22 -22.94 2.48
C SER A 277 -43.58 -23.56 1.23
N GLY A 278 -42.26 -23.72 1.27
CA GLY A 278 -41.46 -24.57 0.37
C GLY A 278 -40.24 -25.20 1.05
N ILE A 279 -39.88 -24.74 2.25
CA ILE A 279 -38.72 -25.19 3.02
C ILE A 279 -39.18 -26.18 4.09
N THR A 280 -38.65 -27.41 4.08
CA THR A 280 -39.01 -28.47 5.04
C THR A 280 -37.87 -28.73 6.03
N LEU A 281 -38.18 -28.83 7.33
CA LEU A 281 -37.24 -29.06 8.44
C LEU A 281 -37.56 -30.38 9.15
N ASP A 282 -36.54 -31.12 9.62
CA ASP A 282 -36.73 -32.17 10.64
C ASP A 282 -35.51 -32.41 11.55
N VAL A 283 -35.73 -33.03 12.73
CA VAL A 283 -34.98 -32.80 14.00
C VAL A 283 -34.89 -34.06 14.91
N SER A 284 -33.96 -34.21 15.87
CA SER A 284 -32.63 -33.63 16.16
C SER A 284 -31.96 -34.39 17.34
N LEU A 285 -30.69 -34.13 17.66
CA LEU A 285 -30.10 -34.42 18.98
C LEU A 285 -29.37 -33.17 19.49
N GLY A 286 -29.91 -32.51 20.53
CA GLY A 286 -29.30 -31.31 21.13
C GLY A 286 -30.25 -30.12 21.32
N GLY A 287 -31.38 -30.05 20.59
CA GLY A 287 -32.54 -29.26 21.04
C GLY A 287 -33.11 -28.19 20.11
N ARG A 288 -32.48 -27.87 18.96
CA ARG A 288 -33.09 -27.24 17.76
C ARG A 288 -32.12 -27.26 16.58
N ILE A 289 -32.64 -27.49 15.38
CA ILE A 289 -31.94 -27.36 14.08
C ILE A 289 -32.79 -26.43 13.22
N LEU A 290 -32.18 -25.46 12.54
CA LEU A 290 -32.87 -24.49 11.67
C LEU A 290 -32.09 -24.29 10.37
N GLY A 291 -32.47 -25.03 9.32
CA GLY A 291 -32.20 -24.68 7.93
C GLY A 291 -31.00 -25.37 7.27
N ARG A 292 -31.28 -26.16 6.23
CA ARG A 292 -30.33 -26.49 5.16
C ARG A 292 -31.06 -26.26 3.84
N ILE A 293 -30.54 -25.40 2.97
CA ILE A 293 -31.04 -25.31 1.60
C ILE A 293 -30.64 -26.60 0.90
N VAL A 294 -31.63 -27.37 0.47
CA VAL A 294 -31.44 -28.52 -0.44
C VAL A 294 -32.24 -28.20 -1.68
N SER A 295 -31.55 -27.91 -2.78
CA SER A 295 -32.20 -27.87 -4.09
C SER A 295 -32.76 -29.27 -4.36
N THR A 296 -34.09 -29.38 -4.34
CA THR A 296 -34.80 -30.45 -5.02
C THR A 296 -35.01 -30.01 -6.46
N GLU A 297 -33.98 -30.22 -7.27
CA GLU A 297 -33.96 -30.20 -8.75
C GLU A 297 -34.25 -28.88 -9.48
N GLU A 298 -34.59 -27.78 -8.81
CA GLU A 298 -34.56 -26.42 -9.40
C GLU A 298 -33.62 -25.45 -8.66
N VAL A 299 -32.97 -24.57 -9.43
CA VAL A 299 -32.09 -23.49 -8.95
C VAL A 299 -32.94 -22.26 -8.63
N VAL A 300 -33.19 -22.00 -7.35
CA VAL A 300 -33.97 -20.84 -6.92
C VAL A 300 -33.13 -19.56 -7.06
N ASN A 301 -33.40 -18.77 -8.10
CA ASN A 301 -32.73 -17.51 -8.38
C ASN A 301 -33.26 -16.37 -7.47
N ILE A 302 -32.39 -15.45 -7.05
CA ILE A 302 -32.75 -14.25 -6.27
C ILE A 302 -33.79 -13.39 -7.01
N ARG A 303 -33.72 -13.29 -8.35
CA ARG A 303 -34.77 -12.63 -9.17
C ARG A 303 -36.15 -13.24 -8.93
N SER A 304 -36.26 -14.57 -8.94
CA SER A 304 -37.53 -15.29 -8.70
C SER A 304 -38.08 -15.01 -7.31
N ILE A 305 -37.21 -14.96 -6.28
CA ILE A 305 -37.58 -14.62 -4.91
C ILE A 305 -38.09 -13.17 -4.84
N VAL A 306 -37.41 -12.21 -5.46
CA VAL A 306 -37.83 -10.80 -5.48
C VAL A 306 -39.17 -10.62 -6.22
N ALA A 307 -39.36 -11.29 -7.36
CA ALA A 307 -40.59 -11.24 -8.14
C ALA A 307 -41.79 -11.89 -7.44
N GLU A 308 -41.61 -13.05 -6.80
CA GLU A 308 -42.66 -13.73 -6.03
C GLU A 308 -43.00 -12.98 -4.73
N THR A 309 -42.03 -12.26 -4.17
CA THR A 309 -42.23 -11.49 -2.94
C THR A 309 -42.86 -10.11 -3.17
N TYR A 310 -42.48 -9.43 -4.25
CA TYR A 310 -42.98 -8.12 -4.63
C TYR A 310 -43.72 -8.13 -5.98
N PRO A 311 -44.72 -9.00 -6.21
CA PRO A 311 -45.43 -9.11 -7.49
C PRO A 311 -46.25 -7.86 -7.83
N GLU A 312 -46.41 -6.95 -6.87
CA GLU A 312 -47.20 -5.72 -6.95
C GLU A 312 -46.39 -4.50 -7.47
N ILE A 313 -45.07 -4.60 -7.59
CA ILE A 313 -44.18 -3.50 -8.04
C ILE A 313 -43.61 -3.80 -9.43
N ASP A 314 -43.31 -2.76 -10.21
CA ASP A 314 -42.81 -2.92 -11.59
C ASP A 314 -41.43 -3.58 -11.68
N GLN A 315 -41.14 -4.17 -12.85
CA GLN A 315 -39.92 -4.92 -13.10
C GLN A 315 -38.65 -4.08 -12.88
N THR A 316 -38.69 -2.80 -13.22
CA THR A 316 -37.57 -1.86 -12.99
C THR A 316 -37.25 -1.74 -11.50
N THR A 317 -38.28 -1.63 -10.64
CA THR A 317 -38.11 -1.60 -9.19
C THR A 317 -37.65 -2.96 -8.64
N GLN A 318 -38.13 -4.09 -9.18
CA GLN A 318 -37.65 -5.42 -8.82
C GLN A 318 -36.16 -5.64 -9.19
N ASN A 319 -35.75 -5.18 -10.38
CA ASN A 319 -34.36 -5.24 -10.83
C ASN A 319 -33.45 -4.40 -9.92
N LEU A 320 -33.89 -3.19 -9.51
CA LEU A 320 -33.16 -2.34 -8.56
C LEU A 320 -33.02 -2.99 -7.17
N VAL A 321 -34.06 -3.66 -6.67
CA VAL A 321 -33.99 -4.42 -5.41
C VAL A 321 -32.99 -5.58 -5.54
N THR A 322 -33.00 -6.28 -6.67
CA THR A 322 -32.07 -7.40 -6.96
C THR A 322 -30.60 -6.93 -7.00
N SER A 323 -30.30 -5.85 -7.74
CA SER A 323 -28.93 -5.30 -7.83
C SER A 323 -28.40 -4.85 -6.47
N ASN A 324 -29.22 -4.19 -5.64
CA ASN A 324 -28.81 -3.78 -4.30
C ASN A 324 -28.58 -4.97 -3.34
N ILE A 325 -29.31 -6.10 -3.50
CA ILE A 325 -29.04 -7.34 -2.75
C ILE A 325 -27.69 -7.93 -3.17
N TYR A 326 -27.36 -7.94 -4.46
CA TYR A 326 -26.07 -8.42 -4.95
C TYR A 326 -24.89 -7.56 -4.49
N ARG A 327 -25.03 -6.22 -4.53
CA ARG A 327 -24.03 -5.30 -3.97
C ARG A 327 -23.76 -5.58 -2.49
N LEU A 328 -24.80 -5.77 -1.67
CA LEU A 328 -24.64 -6.14 -0.26
C LEU A 328 -23.89 -7.47 -0.08
N LEU A 329 -24.17 -8.48 -0.91
CA LEU A 329 -23.47 -9.76 -0.85
C LEU A 329 -21.97 -9.64 -1.18
N LEU A 330 -21.60 -8.79 -2.14
CA LEU A 330 -20.19 -8.52 -2.47
C LEU A 330 -19.48 -7.74 -1.37
N THR A 331 -20.11 -6.71 -0.80
CA THR A 331 -19.53 -5.96 0.34
C THR A 331 -19.26 -6.86 1.56
N LEU A 332 -20.03 -7.94 1.72
CA LEU A 332 -19.86 -8.91 2.81
C LEU A 332 -18.82 -10.02 2.52
N ASP A 333 -18.30 -10.10 1.30
CA ASP A 333 -17.26 -11.03 0.82
C ASP A 333 -16.26 -10.23 -0.04
N ILE A 334 -15.74 -9.14 0.52
CA ILE A 334 -14.82 -8.21 -0.18
C ILE A 334 -13.36 -8.65 -0.07
N ASP A 335 -12.98 -9.24 1.06
CA ASP A 335 -11.65 -9.79 1.36
C ASP A 335 -11.35 -11.13 0.67
N ARG A 336 -12.38 -11.76 0.09
CA ARG A 336 -12.36 -13.10 -0.52
C ARG A 336 -11.90 -14.22 0.44
N ASP A 337 -11.89 -13.98 1.76
CA ASP A 337 -11.30 -14.88 2.76
C ASP A 337 -12.36 -15.63 3.57
N GLY A 338 -12.43 -16.94 3.37
CA GLY A 338 -13.37 -17.81 4.08
C GLY A 338 -13.18 -17.92 5.60
N ARG A 339 -12.17 -17.28 6.18
CA ARG A 339 -12.01 -17.14 7.64
C ARG A 339 -13.03 -16.20 8.28
N ASN A 340 -13.65 -15.28 7.53
CA ASN A 340 -14.66 -14.35 8.05
C ASN A 340 -16.09 -14.95 8.21
N GLY A 341 -16.32 -16.16 7.65
CA GLY A 341 -17.57 -16.90 7.75
C GLY A 341 -18.63 -16.63 6.67
N ILE A 342 -18.35 -15.78 5.67
CA ILE A 342 -19.19 -15.54 4.48
C ILE A 342 -18.35 -15.73 3.22
N VAL A 343 -18.65 -16.77 2.44
CA VAL A 343 -18.01 -17.02 1.13
C VAL A 343 -19.09 -17.25 0.09
N LEU A 344 -19.12 -16.40 -0.93
CA LEU A 344 -19.90 -16.63 -2.13
C LEU A 344 -19.23 -17.73 -2.95
N ASN A 345 -19.98 -18.76 -3.33
CA ASN A 345 -19.48 -19.71 -4.33
C ASN A 345 -19.27 -18.98 -5.66
N ALA A 346 -18.34 -19.48 -6.49
CA ALA A 346 -17.92 -18.81 -7.73
C ALA A 346 -19.10 -18.36 -8.61
N SER A 347 -20.08 -19.23 -8.85
CA SER A 347 -21.28 -18.89 -9.65
C SER A 347 -22.12 -17.76 -9.03
N THR A 348 -22.25 -17.71 -7.71
CA THR A 348 -23.00 -16.65 -7.01
C THR A 348 -22.23 -15.34 -6.99
N ARG A 349 -20.90 -15.38 -6.81
CA ARG A 349 -20.03 -14.20 -6.92
C ARG A 349 -20.07 -13.63 -8.33
N THR A 350 -19.87 -14.44 -9.36
CA THR A 350 -19.92 -13.98 -10.77
C THR A 350 -21.27 -13.36 -11.13
N MET A 351 -22.40 -13.93 -10.68
CA MET A 351 -23.71 -13.28 -10.86
C MET A 351 -23.83 -11.96 -10.09
N ALA A 352 -23.28 -11.88 -8.87
CA ALA A 352 -23.36 -10.67 -8.07
C ALA A 352 -22.50 -9.53 -8.67
N GLU A 353 -21.29 -9.86 -9.13
CA GLU A 353 -20.39 -8.96 -9.86
C GLU A 353 -21.06 -8.44 -11.14
N LEU A 354 -21.67 -9.32 -11.96
CA LEU A 354 -22.39 -8.94 -13.19
C LEU A 354 -23.54 -7.92 -12.98
N TYR A 355 -24.22 -7.96 -11.83
CA TYR A 355 -25.39 -7.11 -11.54
C TYR A 355 -25.08 -5.89 -10.66
N ALA A 356 -23.87 -5.81 -10.09
CA ALA A 356 -23.43 -4.65 -9.32
C ALA A 356 -23.03 -3.47 -10.23
N ASP A 357 -22.60 -3.73 -11.46
CA ASP A 357 -22.17 -2.71 -12.46
C ASP A 357 -23.32 -2.10 -13.30
N GLY A 358 -24.57 -2.42 -12.99
CA GLY A 358 -25.72 -1.67 -13.51
C GLY A 358 -26.17 -2.00 -14.93
N ILE A 359 -25.89 -3.21 -15.41
CA ILE A 359 -26.37 -3.70 -16.72
C ILE A 359 -27.83 -4.20 -16.60
N ASP A 360 -28.72 -3.66 -17.41
CA ASP A 360 -30.07 -4.19 -17.63
C ASP A 360 -29.96 -5.44 -18.55
N PHE A 361 -30.81 -6.44 -18.35
CA PHE A 361 -30.79 -7.66 -19.17
C PHE A 361 -32.22 -8.02 -19.57
N THR A 362 -32.54 -7.72 -20.83
CA THR A 362 -33.69 -8.22 -21.58
C THR A 362 -33.46 -9.67 -22.04
N ASP A 363 -34.51 -10.37 -22.50
CA ASP A 363 -34.39 -11.77 -22.95
C ASP A 363 -33.40 -11.95 -24.12
N ASP A 364 -33.30 -10.94 -25.01
CA ASP A 364 -32.29 -10.88 -26.07
C ASP A 364 -30.86 -10.84 -25.50
N GLU A 365 -30.62 -10.14 -24.38
CA GLU A 365 -29.29 -10.04 -23.78
C GLU A 365 -28.92 -11.28 -22.96
N PHE A 366 -29.88 -12.11 -22.55
CA PHE A 366 -29.59 -13.44 -21.97
C PHE A 366 -29.24 -14.46 -23.06
N ALA A 367 -29.98 -14.48 -24.17
CA ALA A 367 -29.70 -15.34 -25.32
C ALA A 367 -28.33 -15.06 -25.96
N ASN A 368 -27.83 -13.82 -25.83
CA ASN A 368 -26.53 -13.39 -26.34
C ASN A 368 -25.47 -13.18 -25.24
N ASN A 369 -25.70 -13.63 -23.99
CA ASN A 369 -24.73 -13.45 -22.91
C ASN A 369 -23.57 -14.44 -23.06
N GLN A 370 -22.41 -13.95 -23.52
CA GLN A 370 -21.29 -14.82 -23.87
C GLN A 370 -20.74 -15.63 -22.69
N SER A 371 -20.88 -15.19 -21.44
CA SER A 371 -20.46 -16.00 -20.27
C SER A 371 -21.40 -17.17 -20.01
N VAL A 372 -22.70 -17.00 -20.23
CA VAL A 372 -23.70 -18.08 -20.14
C VAL A 372 -23.54 -19.04 -21.32
N ILE A 373 -23.35 -18.52 -22.53
CA ILE A 373 -23.04 -19.30 -23.73
C ILE A 373 -21.77 -20.11 -23.52
N ASN A 374 -20.68 -19.51 -23.05
CA ASN A 374 -19.40 -20.20 -22.85
C ASN A 374 -19.50 -21.27 -21.76
N TYR A 375 -20.24 -21.02 -20.66
CA TYR A 375 -20.46 -22.05 -19.62
C TYR A 375 -21.31 -23.23 -20.15
N VAL A 376 -22.34 -22.97 -20.95
CA VAL A 376 -23.12 -24.03 -21.61
C VAL A 376 -22.29 -24.73 -22.69
N THR A 377 -21.41 -24.03 -23.39
CA THR A 377 -20.46 -24.58 -24.36
C THR A 377 -19.44 -25.51 -23.67
N ASP A 378 -18.85 -25.08 -22.55
CA ASP A 378 -17.89 -25.88 -21.78
C ASP A 378 -18.52 -27.16 -21.19
N VAL A 379 -19.80 -27.11 -20.80
CA VAL A 379 -20.50 -28.23 -20.14
C VAL A 379 -21.24 -29.14 -21.13
N THR A 380 -21.67 -28.62 -22.29
CA THR A 380 -22.56 -29.35 -23.24
C THR A 380 -22.11 -29.34 -24.70
N GLY A 381 -21.17 -28.47 -25.08
CA GLY A 381 -20.68 -28.31 -26.45
C GLY A 381 -21.59 -27.54 -27.40
N GLN A 382 -22.72 -26.99 -26.94
CA GLN A 382 -23.62 -26.15 -27.73
C GLN A 382 -23.31 -24.66 -27.49
N SER A 383 -22.97 -23.94 -28.56
CA SER A 383 -22.61 -22.52 -28.56
C SER A 383 -23.76 -21.55 -28.83
N ASP A 384 -24.93 -22.06 -29.20
CA ASP A 384 -26.16 -21.29 -29.33
C ASP A 384 -27.23 -21.95 -28.46
N LEU A 385 -27.91 -21.17 -27.63
CA LEU A 385 -29.08 -21.66 -26.90
C LEU A 385 -30.25 -21.80 -27.88
N ALA A 386 -30.81 -23.01 -27.98
CA ALA A 386 -31.97 -23.27 -28.81
C ALA A 386 -33.10 -22.29 -28.48
N SER A 387 -33.70 -21.67 -29.51
CA SER A 387 -34.80 -20.74 -29.30
C SER A 387 -35.99 -21.45 -28.64
N GLU A 388 -36.86 -20.70 -27.95
CA GLU A 388 -38.05 -21.25 -27.29
C GLU A 388 -38.92 -22.10 -28.24
N ALA A 389 -38.87 -21.83 -29.55
CA ALA A 389 -39.58 -22.60 -30.58
C ALA A 389 -39.00 -24.01 -30.82
N ASP A 390 -37.69 -24.20 -30.64
CA ASP A 390 -36.99 -25.41 -31.05
C ASP A 390 -36.99 -26.48 -29.93
N ALA A 391 -36.79 -26.07 -28.67
CA ALA A 391 -36.79 -26.98 -27.52
C ALA A 391 -38.13 -27.74 -27.37
N ASN A 392 -39.25 -27.05 -27.57
CA ASN A 392 -40.60 -27.62 -27.55
C ASN A 392 -40.84 -28.70 -28.62
N SER A 393 -40.02 -28.75 -29.67
CA SER A 393 -40.15 -29.72 -30.76
C SER A 393 -39.37 -31.03 -30.51
N PHE A 394 -38.51 -31.08 -29.48
CA PHE A 394 -37.59 -32.20 -29.23
C PHE A 394 -38.05 -33.17 -28.14
N GLU A 395 -38.74 -32.71 -27.08
CA GLU A 395 -39.11 -33.57 -25.94
C GLU A 395 -40.07 -34.72 -26.28
N GLU A 396 -40.85 -34.65 -27.37
CA GLU A 396 -41.83 -35.67 -27.73
C GLU A 396 -41.22 -37.03 -28.19
N ALA A 397 -39.89 -37.19 -28.26
CA ALA A 397 -39.25 -38.17 -29.14
C ALA A 397 -38.58 -39.45 -28.55
N LEU A 398 -38.23 -39.61 -27.26
CA LEU A 398 -37.21 -40.60 -26.82
C LEU A 398 -37.46 -41.45 -25.53
N GLN A 399 -37.87 -42.74 -25.63
CA GLN A 399 -37.87 -43.75 -24.51
C GLN A 399 -37.72 -45.28 -24.91
N GLN A 400 -36.72 -46.01 -24.36
CA GLN A 400 -36.59 -47.50 -24.05
C GLN A 400 -36.07 -48.63 -25.05
N VAL A 401 -35.61 -49.81 -24.52
CA VAL A 401 -34.58 -50.80 -25.08
C VAL A 401 -34.61 -52.29 -24.50
N VAL A 402 -34.62 -53.46 -25.27
CA VAL A 402 -34.02 -54.89 -25.02
C VAL A 402 -34.07 -55.97 -26.22
N ASP A 403 -33.01 -56.85 -26.45
CA ASP A 403 -32.87 -58.27 -27.09
C ASP A 403 -31.95 -58.59 -28.38
N THR A 404 -31.26 -59.73 -28.61
CA THR A 404 -29.97 -59.85 -29.45
C THR A 404 -29.90 -60.09 -31.00
N TYR A 405 -29.06 -59.31 -31.75
CA TYR A 405 -28.88 -59.27 -33.24
C TYR A 405 -27.50 -58.79 -33.81
N ALA A 406 -27.37 -58.56 -35.13
CA ALA A 406 -26.11 -58.29 -35.87
C ALA A 406 -26.08 -57.00 -36.70
N VAL A 407 -24.88 -56.56 -37.12
CA VAL A 407 -24.66 -55.36 -37.95
C VAL A 407 -23.79 -55.67 -39.17
N SER A 408 -24.22 -55.23 -40.36
CA SER A 408 -23.53 -55.44 -41.65
C SER A 408 -24.00 -54.44 -42.70
N GLY A 409 -23.25 -54.27 -43.79
CA GLY A 409 -23.52 -53.22 -44.77
C GLY A 409 -22.83 -53.34 -46.12
N SER A 410 -22.98 -52.29 -46.93
CA SER A 410 -22.41 -52.09 -48.26
C SER A 410 -21.48 -50.88 -48.30
N ILE A 411 -20.53 -50.88 -49.25
CA ILE A 411 -19.65 -49.74 -49.53
C ILE A 411 -19.82 -49.36 -51.01
N LEU A 412 -20.07 -48.08 -51.26
CA LEU A 412 -20.31 -47.49 -52.57
C LEU A 412 -19.44 -46.25 -52.76
N GLY A 413 -18.99 -45.98 -53.98
CA GLY A 413 -18.19 -44.80 -54.32
C GLY A 413 -16.70 -44.88 -53.95
N SER A 414 -16.31 -45.72 -52.98
CA SER A 414 -14.90 -45.83 -52.53
C SER A 414 -13.92 -46.13 -53.66
N SER A 415 -12.82 -45.37 -53.71
CA SER A 415 -11.65 -45.61 -54.56
C SER A 415 -10.49 -46.33 -53.86
N GLY A 416 -10.63 -46.72 -52.60
CA GLY A 416 -9.56 -47.37 -51.81
C GLY A 416 -10.04 -48.17 -50.60
N PRO A 417 -9.13 -48.62 -49.71
CA PRO A 417 -9.50 -49.31 -48.48
C PRO A 417 -10.19 -48.35 -47.50
N VAL A 418 -11.27 -48.83 -46.88
CA VAL A 418 -11.95 -48.15 -45.76
C VAL A 418 -11.78 -48.99 -44.52
N THR A 419 -11.45 -48.37 -43.39
CA THR A 419 -11.42 -49.03 -42.08
C THR A 419 -12.64 -48.60 -41.28
N LEU A 420 -13.40 -49.57 -40.77
CA LEU A 420 -14.64 -49.36 -40.04
C LEU A 420 -14.53 -49.96 -38.65
N ILE A 421 -15.16 -49.34 -37.65
CA ILE A 421 -15.23 -49.86 -36.28
C ILE A 421 -16.67 -49.91 -35.79
N LEU A 422 -17.03 -51.00 -35.11
CA LEU A 422 -18.32 -51.20 -34.46
C LEU A 422 -18.19 -50.93 -32.95
N ASN A 423 -18.95 -49.96 -32.45
CA ASN A 423 -19.05 -49.59 -31.03
C ASN A 423 -17.70 -49.34 -30.35
N ASP A 424 -16.72 -48.88 -31.12
CA ASP A 424 -15.32 -48.67 -30.70
C ASP A 424 -14.62 -49.95 -30.12
N GLU A 425 -15.17 -51.14 -30.40
CA GLU A 425 -14.68 -52.44 -29.91
C GLU A 425 -14.13 -53.37 -31.02
N GLU A 426 -14.75 -53.42 -32.20
CA GLU A 426 -14.35 -54.32 -33.31
C GLU A 426 -14.03 -53.55 -34.58
N GLU A 427 -12.77 -53.57 -35.01
CA GLU A 427 -12.26 -52.88 -36.20
C GLU A 427 -12.05 -53.83 -37.40
N ILE A 428 -12.44 -53.40 -38.60
CA ILE A 428 -12.27 -54.12 -39.88
C ILE A 428 -11.81 -53.18 -41.00
N THR A 429 -10.81 -53.60 -41.80
CA THR A 429 -10.39 -52.88 -43.02
C THR A 429 -10.78 -53.66 -44.28
N THR A 430 -11.41 -53.00 -45.27
CA THR A 430 -11.89 -53.67 -46.49
C THR A 430 -11.86 -52.77 -47.73
N GLU A 431 -11.61 -53.37 -48.90
CA GLU A 431 -11.79 -52.79 -50.24
C GLU A 431 -13.02 -53.38 -50.98
N LEU A 432 -13.78 -54.26 -50.30
CA LEU A 432 -14.96 -54.90 -50.89
C LEU A 432 -16.17 -53.98 -50.79
N SER A 433 -17.09 -54.09 -51.77
CA SER A 433 -18.35 -53.34 -51.78
C SER A 433 -19.37 -53.77 -50.70
N SER A 434 -18.96 -54.59 -49.72
CA SER A 434 -19.74 -54.91 -48.53
C SER A 434 -18.87 -55.39 -47.35
N PHE A 435 -19.42 -55.27 -46.15
CA PHE A 435 -18.77 -55.60 -44.88
C PHE A 435 -19.76 -56.22 -43.88
N ALA A 436 -19.25 -56.91 -42.85
CA ALA A 436 -20.03 -57.40 -41.72
C ALA A 436 -19.13 -57.58 -40.50
N PHE A 437 -19.62 -57.13 -39.33
CA PHE A 437 -18.94 -57.33 -38.05
C PHE A 437 -19.28 -58.69 -37.45
N SER A 438 -18.40 -59.22 -36.60
CA SER A 438 -18.59 -60.52 -35.95
C SER A 438 -19.32 -60.42 -34.60
N THR A 439 -19.26 -59.26 -33.94
CA THR A 439 -19.97 -58.88 -32.71
C THR A 439 -21.49 -58.86 -32.90
N ARG A 440 -22.24 -59.10 -31.81
CA ARG A 440 -23.70 -59.14 -31.77
C ARG A 440 -24.20 -58.32 -30.57
N LEU A 441 -25.25 -57.54 -30.76
CA LEU A 441 -25.74 -56.51 -29.82
C LEU A 441 -27.19 -56.78 -29.42
N THR A 442 -27.62 -56.45 -28.19
CA THR A 442 -29.04 -56.49 -27.79
C THR A 442 -29.88 -55.44 -28.54
N ALA A 443 -31.20 -55.45 -28.39
CA ALA A 443 -32.13 -54.60 -29.10
C ALA A 443 -32.39 -53.43 -28.20
N GLY A 444 -32.43 -52.23 -28.74
CA GLY A 444 -32.15 -51.08 -27.91
C GLY A 444 -30.66 -50.87 -27.55
N GLU A 445 -29.76 -51.84 -27.73
CA GLU A 445 -28.34 -51.45 -27.85
C GLU A 445 -28.17 -50.69 -29.16
N ASN A 446 -27.42 -49.60 -29.07
CA ASN A 446 -26.97 -48.88 -30.24
C ASN A 446 -25.87 -49.69 -30.93
N TYR A 447 -25.97 -49.75 -32.25
CA TYR A 447 -24.79 -49.96 -33.07
C TYR A 447 -24.31 -48.60 -33.59
N SER A 448 -23.00 -48.43 -33.62
CA SER A 448 -22.33 -47.34 -34.30
C SER A 448 -21.21 -47.92 -35.15
N VAL A 449 -21.39 -47.89 -36.47
CA VAL A 449 -20.36 -48.17 -37.45
C VAL A 449 -19.73 -46.84 -37.85
N ASN A 450 -18.58 -46.54 -37.25
CA ASN A 450 -17.78 -45.36 -37.58
C ASN A 450 -16.68 -45.74 -38.57
N ILE A 451 -16.13 -44.76 -39.29
CA ILE A 451 -14.93 -44.94 -40.10
C ILE A 451 -13.71 -44.52 -39.28
N LEU A 452 -12.71 -45.39 -39.25
CA LEU A 452 -11.41 -45.15 -38.60
C LEU A 452 -10.33 -44.69 -39.59
N SER A 453 -10.49 -45.00 -40.89
CA SER A 453 -9.66 -44.42 -41.95
C SER A 453 -10.38 -44.42 -43.29
N GLU A 454 -10.27 -43.30 -44.01
CA GLU A 454 -10.90 -43.06 -45.32
C GLU A 454 -9.91 -43.19 -46.49
N PRO A 455 -10.39 -43.43 -47.73
CA PRO A 455 -9.59 -43.33 -48.94
C PRO A 455 -9.17 -41.87 -49.17
N GLN A 456 -7.92 -41.64 -49.59
CA GLN A 456 -7.41 -40.31 -49.86
C GLN A 456 -8.24 -39.55 -50.91
N GLY A 457 -8.79 -38.38 -50.56
CA GLY A 457 -9.59 -37.53 -51.43
C GLY A 457 -11.06 -37.96 -51.59
N GLN A 458 -11.58 -38.71 -50.60
CA GLN A 458 -13.01 -39.01 -50.47
C GLN A 458 -13.43 -39.06 -49.00
N THR A 459 -14.28 -38.14 -48.55
CA THR A 459 -15.09 -38.37 -47.33
C THR A 459 -16.06 -39.52 -47.59
N CYS A 460 -16.02 -40.50 -46.71
CA CYS A 460 -16.95 -41.60 -46.64
C CYS A 460 -18.01 -41.30 -45.57
N VAL A 461 -19.26 -41.16 -46.00
CA VAL A 461 -20.38 -41.00 -45.06
C VAL A 461 -21.03 -42.36 -44.81
N VAL A 462 -21.03 -42.81 -43.55
CA VAL A 462 -21.76 -44.04 -43.17
C VAL A 462 -23.26 -43.73 -43.04
N THR A 463 -23.97 -43.73 -44.16
CA THR A 463 -25.43 -43.66 -44.13
C THR A 463 -25.99 -44.94 -43.50
N ARG A 464 -26.97 -44.81 -42.59
CA ARG A 464 -27.44 -45.91 -41.71
C ARG A 464 -26.30 -46.56 -40.88
N GLY A 465 -25.19 -45.86 -40.65
CA GLY A 465 -24.05 -46.34 -39.84
C GLY A 465 -24.36 -46.56 -38.38
N GLN A 466 -25.26 -45.72 -37.87
CA GLN A 466 -25.68 -45.75 -36.48
C GLN A 466 -27.17 -46.06 -36.41
N GLY A 467 -27.57 -46.70 -35.32
CA GLY A 467 -28.98 -46.88 -35.01
C GLY A 467 -29.20 -47.78 -33.80
N VAL A 468 -30.46 -47.91 -33.43
CA VAL A 468 -30.89 -48.86 -32.42
C VAL A 468 -31.17 -50.19 -33.09
N ILE A 469 -30.73 -51.29 -32.49
CA ILE A 469 -31.13 -52.63 -32.94
C ILE A 469 -32.62 -52.85 -32.62
N GLU A 470 -33.49 -53.01 -33.62
CA GLU A 470 -34.97 -53.12 -33.45
C GLU A 470 -35.49 -54.56 -33.49
N ALA A 471 -35.07 -55.41 -32.55
CA ALA A 471 -35.46 -56.82 -32.53
C ALA A 471 -35.14 -57.59 -33.85
N LYS A 472 -34.14 -57.12 -34.62
CA LYS A 472 -33.68 -57.71 -35.88
C LYS A 472 -32.27 -57.25 -36.27
N SER A 473 -31.53 -58.09 -37.00
CA SER A 473 -30.21 -57.75 -37.56
C SER A 473 -30.29 -56.69 -38.66
N VAL A 474 -29.34 -55.77 -38.62
CA VAL A 474 -29.09 -54.69 -39.57
C VAL A 474 -28.15 -55.19 -40.67
N ALA A 475 -28.54 -54.93 -41.93
CA ALA A 475 -27.80 -55.35 -43.12
C ALA A 475 -27.80 -54.28 -44.24
N ASP A 476 -28.36 -53.12 -43.93
CA ASP A 476 -28.55 -51.97 -44.82
C ASP A 476 -27.70 -50.76 -44.42
N VAL A 477 -26.69 -50.95 -43.55
CA VAL A 477 -25.64 -49.95 -43.37
C VAL A 477 -24.98 -49.69 -44.73
N GLN A 478 -24.73 -48.44 -45.08
CA GLN A 478 -24.28 -48.06 -46.41
C GLN A 478 -23.23 -46.94 -46.31
N VAL A 479 -21.97 -47.32 -46.40
CA VAL A 479 -20.85 -46.36 -46.55
C VAL A 479 -20.90 -45.83 -47.97
N ILE A 480 -21.13 -44.53 -48.13
CA ILE A 480 -21.09 -43.83 -49.42
C ILE A 480 -19.87 -42.90 -49.37
N CYS A 481 -18.85 -43.22 -50.15
CA CYS A 481 -17.71 -42.34 -50.32
C CYS A 481 -17.96 -41.43 -51.52
N GLU A 482 -18.03 -40.14 -51.23
CA GLU A 482 -18.14 -39.09 -52.24
C GLU A 482 -16.78 -38.37 -52.32
N SER A 483 -16.49 -37.71 -53.44
CA SER A 483 -15.24 -36.96 -53.58
C SER A 483 -15.40 -35.56 -53.00
N ASP A 484 -14.46 -35.14 -52.18
CA ASP A 484 -14.56 -33.90 -51.41
C ASP A 484 -14.63 -32.66 -52.30
N THR A 485 -15.55 -31.76 -51.98
CA THR A 485 -15.69 -30.48 -52.66
C THR A 485 -14.70 -29.49 -52.09
N ALA A 486 -13.51 -29.40 -52.69
CA ALA A 486 -12.52 -28.40 -52.32
C ALA A 486 -12.90 -27.01 -52.87
N PHE A 487 -12.69 -25.97 -52.07
CA PHE A 487 -13.10 -24.59 -52.30
C PHE A 487 -11.90 -23.70 -52.66
N SER A 488 -12.09 -22.75 -53.57
CA SER A 488 -11.06 -21.79 -53.95
C SER A 488 -11.07 -20.57 -53.03
N VAL A 489 -9.89 -20.13 -52.57
CA VAL A 489 -9.72 -18.79 -51.99
C VAL A 489 -9.52 -17.77 -53.11
N SER A 490 -10.49 -16.87 -53.26
CA SER A 490 -10.48 -15.81 -54.26
C SER A 490 -10.06 -14.48 -53.64
N VAL A 491 -9.26 -13.71 -54.36
CA VAL A 491 -8.76 -12.38 -53.96
C VAL A 491 -9.24 -11.33 -54.96
N PHE A 492 -9.83 -10.24 -54.48
CA PHE A 492 -10.16 -9.08 -55.29
C PHE A 492 -9.06 -8.02 -55.15
N VAL A 493 -8.20 -7.93 -56.15
CA VAL A 493 -7.11 -6.94 -56.22
C VAL A 493 -7.64 -5.67 -56.88
N GLN A 494 -7.46 -4.52 -56.23
CA GLN A 494 -7.89 -3.22 -56.74
C GLN A 494 -6.78 -2.17 -56.57
N GLY A 495 -6.58 -1.34 -57.60
CA GLY A 495 -5.67 -0.19 -57.57
C GLY A 495 -4.22 -0.49 -57.95
N ALA A 496 -3.83 -1.77 -58.09
CA ALA A 496 -2.47 -2.18 -58.41
C ALA A 496 -2.01 -1.69 -59.81
N ASN A 497 -0.78 -1.21 -59.95
CA ASN A 497 -0.21 -0.75 -61.23
C ASN A 497 0.55 -1.86 -62.00
N GLU A 498 0.99 -2.90 -61.28
CA GLU A 498 1.58 -4.16 -61.77
C GLU A 498 0.99 -5.34 -60.97
N ASP A 499 1.38 -6.59 -61.27
CA ASP A 499 0.86 -7.77 -60.58
C ASP A 499 1.33 -7.83 -59.11
N VAL A 500 0.39 -8.06 -58.18
CA VAL A 500 0.65 -8.17 -56.73
C VAL A 500 1.02 -9.61 -56.38
N GLY A 501 2.11 -9.80 -55.63
CA GLY A 501 2.52 -11.12 -55.15
C GLY A 501 1.93 -11.42 -53.77
N LEU A 502 1.06 -12.43 -53.70
CA LEU A 502 0.44 -12.92 -52.47
C LEU A 502 0.80 -14.40 -52.22
N SER A 503 0.77 -14.85 -50.97
CA SER A 503 0.87 -16.27 -50.62
C SER A 503 -0.35 -16.73 -49.81
N LEU A 504 -0.71 -18.01 -49.95
CA LEU A 504 -1.74 -18.67 -49.16
C LEU A 504 -1.05 -19.65 -48.18
N ASN A 505 -1.36 -19.55 -46.89
CA ASN A 505 -0.84 -20.42 -45.81
C ASN A 505 0.70 -20.56 -45.81
N ASN A 506 1.40 -19.45 -46.02
CA ASN A 506 2.88 -19.40 -46.18
C ASN A 506 3.44 -20.28 -47.32
N GLY A 507 2.59 -20.64 -48.29
CA GLY A 507 2.99 -21.33 -49.52
C GLY A 507 3.70 -20.42 -50.53
N SER A 508 3.96 -20.97 -51.72
CA SER A 508 4.61 -20.24 -52.83
C SER A 508 3.85 -18.97 -53.23
N THR A 509 4.57 -17.89 -53.49
CA THR A 509 4.02 -16.63 -54.00
C THR A 509 3.34 -16.83 -55.36
N VAL A 510 2.13 -16.31 -55.50
CA VAL A 510 1.35 -16.23 -56.74
C VAL A 510 1.16 -14.76 -57.10
N LEU A 511 1.36 -14.42 -58.37
CA LEU A 511 1.18 -13.06 -58.89
C LEU A 511 -0.26 -12.87 -59.39
N PHE A 512 -0.91 -11.78 -58.99
CA PHE A 512 -2.31 -11.46 -59.30
C PHE A 512 -2.47 -10.05 -59.86
N ALA A 513 -3.15 -9.94 -61.00
CA ALA A 513 -3.50 -8.67 -61.63
C ALA A 513 -4.76 -8.06 -60.97
N ASN A 514 -5.06 -6.78 -61.24
CA ASN A 514 -6.33 -6.17 -60.82
C ASN A 514 -7.56 -6.98 -61.28
N GLY A 515 -8.53 -7.14 -60.38
CA GLY A 515 -9.76 -7.90 -60.58
C GLY A 515 -9.91 -9.04 -59.58
N VAL A 516 -10.94 -9.87 -59.79
CA VAL A 516 -11.14 -11.12 -59.02
C VAL A 516 -10.22 -12.18 -59.58
N ASN A 517 -9.34 -12.71 -58.74
CA ASN A 517 -8.44 -13.83 -59.02
C ASN A 517 -8.70 -14.95 -57.99
N ALA A 518 -8.13 -16.12 -58.19
CA ALA A 518 -8.16 -17.20 -57.19
C ALA A 518 -6.81 -17.90 -57.08
N PHE A 519 -6.47 -18.32 -55.86
CA PHE A 519 -5.33 -19.20 -55.63
C PHE A 519 -5.56 -20.55 -56.35
N PRO A 520 -4.51 -21.14 -56.96
CA PRO A 520 -4.62 -22.43 -57.64
C PRO A 520 -4.68 -23.62 -56.67
N VAL A 521 -4.44 -23.38 -55.37
CA VAL A 521 -4.64 -24.33 -54.29
C VAL A 521 -6.09 -24.22 -53.83
N LEU A 522 -6.78 -25.36 -53.78
CA LEU A 522 -8.11 -25.47 -53.19
C LEU A 522 -7.95 -25.96 -51.74
N LEU A 523 -8.83 -25.51 -50.86
CA LEU A 523 -8.87 -25.86 -49.44
C LEU A 523 -10.18 -26.60 -49.12
N GLU A 524 -10.15 -27.51 -48.17
CA GLU A 524 -11.31 -28.31 -47.76
C GLU A 524 -12.13 -27.57 -46.69
N SER A 525 -13.39 -27.98 -46.44
CA SER A 525 -14.18 -27.32 -45.41
C SER A 525 -13.60 -27.60 -44.02
N GLY A 526 -13.36 -26.53 -43.24
CA GLY A 526 -12.65 -26.59 -41.96
C GLY A 526 -11.16 -26.21 -42.06
N ASP A 527 -10.58 -26.11 -43.26
CA ASP A 527 -9.22 -25.57 -43.42
C ASP A 527 -9.16 -24.10 -43.00
N THR A 528 -8.08 -23.73 -42.31
CA THR A 528 -7.73 -22.31 -42.11
C THR A 528 -7.07 -21.76 -43.37
N TYR A 529 -7.34 -20.50 -43.66
CA TYR A 529 -6.65 -19.74 -44.72
C TYR A 529 -5.99 -18.48 -44.15
N THR A 530 -4.85 -18.12 -44.72
CA THR A 530 -4.08 -16.90 -44.42
C THR A 530 -3.45 -16.41 -45.72
N VAL A 531 -3.89 -15.25 -46.18
CA VAL A 531 -3.43 -14.57 -47.40
C VAL A 531 -2.49 -13.45 -47.00
N SER A 532 -1.20 -13.64 -47.27
CA SER A 532 -0.15 -12.69 -46.93
C SER A 532 0.34 -11.93 -48.17
N LEU A 533 0.58 -10.63 -48.03
CA LEU A 533 1.30 -9.85 -49.03
C LEU A 533 2.79 -10.22 -49.00
N VAL A 534 3.36 -10.56 -50.16
CA VAL A 534 4.77 -10.94 -50.30
C VAL A 534 5.55 -9.93 -51.15
N THR A 535 4.94 -9.41 -52.23
CA THR A 535 5.54 -8.33 -53.05
C THR A 535 4.46 -7.36 -53.51
N ALA A 536 4.56 -6.10 -53.08
CA ALA A 536 3.74 -5.01 -53.60
C ALA A 536 4.28 -4.46 -54.94
N PRO A 537 3.45 -3.84 -55.78
CA PRO A 537 3.89 -3.12 -56.98
C PRO A 537 4.76 -1.91 -56.64
N VAL A 538 5.55 -1.46 -57.62
CA VAL A 538 6.46 -0.33 -57.44
C VAL A 538 5.67 0.98 -57.22
N ASN A 539 6.05 1.71 -56.16
CA ASN A 539 5.46 2.97 -55.70
C ASN A 539 3.99 2.86 -55.23
N GLN A 540 3.59 1.69 -54.72
CA GLN A 540 2.28 1.45 -54.13
C GLN A 540 2.37 0.67 -52.82
N VAL A 541 1.48 1.00 -51.89
CA VAL A 541 1.28 0.26 -50.64
C VAL A 541 -0.02 -0.53 -50.78
N CYS A 542 0.04 -1.84 -50.57
CA CYS A 542 -1.12 -2.72 -50.62
C CYS A 542 -1.52 -3.18 -49.20
N SER A 543 -2.80 -3.07 -48.87
CA SER A 543 -3.39 -3.67 -47.66
C SER A 543 -4.23 -4.89 -48.03
N VAL A 544 -4.19 -5.94 -47.20
CA VAL A 544 -5.04 -7.12 -47.33
C VAL A 544 -6.13 -7.06 -46.26
N THR A 545 -7.39 -7.17 -46.68
CA THR A 545 -8.57 -7.23 -45.81
C THR A 545 -9.26 -8.58 -45.99
N ASN A 546 -9.83 -9.13 -44.92
CA ASN A 546 -10.36 -10.50 -44.84
C ASN A 546 -9.31 -11.56 -45.27
N GLY A 547 -8.03 -11.31 -45.00
CA GLY A 547 -6.95 -12.20 -45.39
C GLY A 547 -6.88 -13.51 -44.58
N VAL A 548 -7.57 -13.62 -43.44
CA VAL A 548 -7.48 -14.76 -42.53
C VAL A 548 -8.88 -15.26 -42.17
N GLY A 549 -9.08 -16.57 -42.16
CA GLY A 549 -10.35 -17.18 -41.78
C GLY A 549 -10.35 -18.71 -41.87
N VAL A 550 -11.55 -19.31 -41.83
CA VAL A 550 -11.80 -20.74 -42.02
C VAL A 550 -12.70 -20.94 -43.23
N VAL A 551 -12.56 -22.07 -43.94
CA VAL A 551 -13.40 -22.42 -45.09
C VAL A 551 -14.70 -23.08 -44.62
N GLU A 552 -15.82 -22.38 -44.72
CA GLU A 552 -17.14 -22.84 -44.25
C GLU A 552 -18.01 -23.36 -45.40
N ASN A 553 -17.68 -24.52 -45.98
CA ASN A 553 -18.44 -25.17 -47.07
C ASN A 553 -18.76 -24.27 -48.30
N GLN A 554 -18.00 -23.19 -48.51
CA GLN A 554 -18.15 -22.30 -49.66
C GLN A 554 -16.82 -21.69 -50.10
N ALA A 555 -16.77 -21.20 -51.34
CA ALA A 555 -15.60 -20.49 -51.86
C ALA A 555 -15.45 -19.13 -51.19
N ILE A 556 -14.26 -18.85 -50.64
CA ILE A 556 -13.93 -17.54 -50.09
C ILE A 556 -13.81 -16.56 -51.27
N THR A 557 -14.52 -15.44 -51.19
CA THR A 557 -14.65 -14.47 -52.30
C THR A 557 -14.55 -13.01 -51.89
N ASP A 558 -14.36 -12.77 -50.59
CA ASP A 558 -14.38 -11.49 -49.92
C ASP A 558 -12.98 -11.02 -49.47
N VAL A 559 -11.92 -11.82 -49.67
CA VAL A 559 -10.54 -11.35 -49.48
C VAL A 559 -10.28 -10.22 -50.47
N SER A 560 -9.99 -9.03 -49.96
CA SER A 560 -9.71 -7.84 -50.77
C SER A 560 -8.27 -7.39 -50.58
N VAL A 561 -7.63 -6.98 -51.68
CA VAL A 561 -6.31 -6.37 -51.65
C VAL A 561 -6.39 -5.01 -52.34
N ILE A 562 -6.33 -3.95 -51.54
CA ILE A 562 -6.39 -2.58 -52.05
C ILE A 562 -4.97 -2.03 -52.06
N CYS A 563 -4.47 -1.71 -53.26
CA CYS A 563 -3.20 -1.04 -53.47
C CYS A 563 -3.46 0.43 -53.78
N ASP A 564 -2.99 1.32 -52.91
CA ASP A 564 -2.98 2.76 -53.17
C ASP A 564 -1.55 3.24 -53.47
N VAL A 565 -1.43 4.44 -54.05
CA VAL A 565 -0.12 5.08 -54.27
C VAL A 565 0.51 5.45 -52.92
N ASP A 566 1.81 5.19 -52.79
CA ASP A 566 2.54 5.52 -51.57
C ASP A 566 2.46 7.04 -51.29
N PRO A 567 1.98 7.48 -50.11
CA PRO A 567 1.96 8.91 -49.74
C PRO A 567 3.35 9.55 -49.75
N ALA A 568 4.43 8.76 -49.61
CA ALA A 568 5.80 9.23 -49.76
C ALA A 568 6.15 9.65 -51.20
N ASP A 569 5.35 9.31 -52.22
CA ASP A 569 5.68 9.50 -53.65
C ASP A 569 4.81 10.55 -54.39
N GLY A 570 4.13 11.43 -53.65
CA GLY A 570 3.47 12.60 -54.23
C GLY A 570 4.44 13.70 -54.69
N PHE A 571 3.90 14.75 -55.32
CA PHE A 571 4.63 15.87 -55.90
C PHE A 571 4.57 17.11 -55.02
N THR A 572 5.66 17.84 -54.88
CA THR A 572 5.66 19.08 -54.08
C THR A 572 5.04 20.25 -54.83
N VAL A 573 4.54 21.23 -54.06
CA VAL A 573 4.10 22.53 -54.57
C VAL A 573 5.07 23.60 -54.08
N GLY A 574 5.55 24.43 -54.98
CA GLY A 574 6.57 25.43 -54.71
C GLY A 574 6.67 26.50 -55.80
N GLY A 575 7.60 27.42 -55.61
CA GLY A 575 7.60 28.66 -56.36
C GLY A 575 8.73 29.63 -56.05
N GLN A 576 8.49 30.90 -56.35
CA GLN A 576 9.35 32.03 -56.02
C GLN A 576 8.54 33.11 -55.30
N ILE A 577 9.05 33.55 -54.15
CA ILE A 577 8.70 34.82 -53.51
C ILE A 577 9.71 35.85 -54.03
N THR A 578 9.23 37.05 -54.38
CA THR A 578 10.09 38.14 -54.86
C THR A 578 9.61 39.47 -54.30
N GLY A 579 10.52 40.23 -53.71
CA GLY A 579 10.28 41.59 -53.21
C GLY A 579 9.92 41.66 -51.72
N ALA A 580 9.65 40.53 -51.07
CA ALA A 580 9.31 40.47 -49.65
C ALA A 580 10.41 41.06 -48.75
N ASN A 581 10.04 41.94 -47.82
CA ASN A 581 10.93 42.60 -46.85
C ASN A 581 11.10 41.83 -45.53
N SER A 582 10.19 40.89 -45.22
CA SER A 582 10.24 39.93 -44.12
C SER A 582 9.96 38.51 -44.63
N ASP A 583 10.01 37.53 -43.74
CA ASP A 583 9.45 36.20 -44.02
C ASP A 583 7.93 36.28 -44.19
N ILE A 584 7.37 35.36 -44.99
CA ILE A 584 5.95 35.29 -45.35
C ILE A 584 5.37 33.93 -44.95
N ALA A 585 4.23 33.97 -44.24
CA ALA A 585 3.45 32.78 -43.92
C ALA A 585 2.47 32.43 -45.04
N LEU A 586 2.57 31.22 -45.58
CA LEU A 586 1.73 30.66 -46.65
C LEU A 586 1.06 29.37 -46.19
N ARG A 587 -0.17 29.11 -46.65
CA ARG A 587 -0.87 27.82 -46.49
C ARG A 587 -0.94 27.07 -47.81
N LEU A 588 -0.95 25.74 -47.73
CA LEU A 588 -1.32 24.85 -48.82
C LEU A 588 -2.68 24.20 -48.50
N ASN A 589 -3.63 24.29 -49.42
CA ASN A 589 -4.97 23.70 -49.32
C ASN A 589 -5.76 24.02 -48.03
N GLY A 590 -5.50 25.19 -47.44
CA GLY A 590 -6.16 25.64 -46.20
C GLY A 590 -5.60 25.03 -44.91
N GLY A 591 -4.61 24.14 -45.00
CA GLY A 591 -3.93 23.53 -43.86
C GLY A 591 -3.09 24.51 -43.03
N ILE A 592 -2.11 23.97 -42.29
CA ILE A 592 -1.22 24.76 -41.43
C ILE A 592 -0.40 25.80 -42.23
N ALA A 593 0.00 26.86 -41.54
CA ALA A 593 0.85 27.90 -42.10
C ALA A 593 2.32 27.47 -42.09
N PHE A 594 3.03 27.73 -43.18
CA PHE A 594 4.46 27.53 -43.32
C PHE A 594 5.13 28.87 -43.63
N VAL A 595 6.23 29.17 -42.95
CA VAL A 595 6.95 30.44 -43.08
C VAL A 595 8.09 30.28 -44.10
N PHE A 596 8.19 31.22 -45.05
CA PHE A 596 9.21 31.21 -46.11
C PHE A 596 9.81 32.60 -46.33
N SER A 597 11.14 32.67 -46.46
CA SER A 597 11.86 33.89 -46.81
C SER A 597 11.77 34.25 -48.30
N ASN A 598 12.07 35.51 -48.62
CA ASN A 598 12.20 36.00 -50.00
C ASN A 598 13.18 35.14 -50.83
N GLY A 599 12.67 34.44 -51.85
CA GLY A 599 13.43 33.51 -52.68
C GLY A 599 12.63 32.29 -53.11
N ALA A 600 13.33 31.17 -53.34
CA ALA A 600 12.70 29.91 -53.71
C ALA A 600 12.01 29.24 -52.52
N PHE A 601 10.79 28.75 -52.70
CA PHE A 601 10.07 27.99 -51.68
C PHE A 601 9.48 26.69 -52.23
N SER A 602 9.26 25.71 -51.35
CA SER A 602 8.50 24.49 -51.62
C SER A 602 7.85 24.05 -50.32
N PHE A 603 6.57 23.69 -50.35
CA PHE A 603 5.95 22.92 -49.29
C PHE A 603 6.55 21.51 -49.29
N ASN A 604 6.85 21.00 -48.10
CA ASN A 604 7.32 19.61 -47.92
C ASN A 604 6.15 18.60 -48.04
N GLN A 605 4.91 19.06 -47.83
CA GLN A 605 3.71 18.27 -48.10
C GLN A 605 3.65 17.89 -49.59
N LYS A 606 3.69 16.59 -49.85
CA LYS A 606 3.55 15.99 -51.18
C LYS A 606 2.07 15.80 -51.53
N LEU A 607 1.66 16.25 -52.71
CA LEU A 607 0.30 16.11 -53.23
C LEU A 607 0.26 15.13 -54.41
N GLN A 608 -0.71 14.23 -54.40
CA GLN A 608 -0.86 13.20 -55.44
C GLN A 608 -1.27 13.79 -56.80
N SER A 609 -0.94 13.08 -57.88
CA SER A 609 -1.31 13.50 -59.24
C SER A 609 -2.84 13.52 -59.41
N GLY A 610 -3.39 14.61 -59.94
CA GLY A 610 -4.83 14.87 -60.04
C GLY A 610 -5.40 15.71 -58.90
N THR A 611 -4.75 15.77 -57.73
CA THR A 611 -5.15 16.61 -56.60
C THR A 611 -5.07 18.09 -56.99
N THR A 612 -6.03 18.89 -56.52
CA THR A 612 -5.96 20.35 -56.63
C THR A 612 -5.07 20.94 -55.54
N TYR A 613 -4.25 21.92 -55.91
CA TYR A 613 -3.52 22.75 -54.96
C TYR A 613 -4.09 24.17 -54.94
N SER A 614 -4.00 24.81 -53.79
CA SER A 614 -4.29 26.23 -53.55
C SER A 614 -3.31 26.76 -52.52
N VAL A 615 -2.55 27.78 -52.90
CA VAL A 615 -1.59 28.50 -52.06
C VAL A 615 -2.20 29.84 -51.69
N SER A 616 -2.27 30.15 -50.40
CA SER A 616 -2.81 31.41 -49.88
C SER A 616 -1.85 32.05 -48.88
N LEU A 617 -1.79 33.38 -48.87
CA LEU A 617 -1.15 34.16 -47.82
C LEU A 617 -1.94 34.04 -46.51
N VAL A 618 -1.23 34.04 -45.39
CA VAL A 618 -1.83 34.18 -44.04
C VAL A 618 -1.96 35.67 -43.69
N SER A 619 -0.91 36.45 -44.01
CA SER A 619 -0.84 37.90 -43.85
C SER A 619 0.14 38.49 -44.89
N GLU A 620 0.02 39.78 -45.17
CA GLU A 620 0.99 40.52 -46.00
C GLU A 620 2.10 41.13 -45.11
N PRO A 621 3.36 41.24 -45.58
CA PRO A 621 4.43 41.93 -44.86
C PRO A 621 4.13 43.40 -44.60
N ALA A 622 4.62 43.93 -43.49
CA ALA A 622 4.42 45.34 -43.13
C ALA A 622 4.98 46.28 -44.22
N GLY A 623 4.11 47.15 -44.74
CA GLY A 623 4.45 48.11 -45.79
C GLY A 623 4.51 47.52 -47.21
N GLN A 624 4.09 46.27 -47.44
CA GLN A 624 4.06 45.64 -48.76
C GLN A 624 2.71 44.97 -49.05
N SER A 625 2.37 44.80 -50.33
CA SER A 625 1.24 43.99 -50.77
C SER A 625 1.72 42.91 -51.73
N CYS A 626 1.18 41.69 -51.59
CA CYS A 626 1.68 40.49 -52.27
C CYS A 626 0.63 39.87 -53.20
N GLU A 627 0.89 39.88 -54.51
CA GLU A 627 0.06 39.19 -55.50
C GLU A 627 0.54 37.75 -55.71
N ILE A 628 -0.35 36.77 -55.54
CA ILE A 628 -0.08 35.36 -55.87
C ILE A 628 -0.56 35.04 -57.29
N THR A 629 0.36 34.67 -58.17
CA THR A 629 0.08 34.13 -59.51
C THR A 629 0.40 32.65 -59.58
N ASN A 630 -0.39 31.90 -60.35
CA ASN A 630 -0.42 30.43 -60.35
C ASN A 630 -0.63 29.81 -58.95
N GLY A 631 -1.25 30.53 -58.01
CA GLY A 631 -1.48 30.05 -56.64
C GLY A 631 -2.37 28.80 -56.57
N SER A 632 -3.17 28.51 -57.60
CA SER A 632 -4.05 27.34 -57.62
C SER A 632 -3.98 26.58 -58.94
N GLY A 633 -4.11 25.25 -58.88
CA GLY A 633 -4.15 24.38 -60.07
C GLY A 633 -4.37 22.92 -59.69
N SER A 634 -3.98 22.00 -60.58
CA SER A 634 -3.97 20.56 -60.32
C SER A 634 -2.57 19.98 -60.57
N ILE A 635 -2.17 19.00 -59.78
CA ILE A 635 -0.90 18.29 -59.95
C ILE A 635 -0.97 17.41 -61.21
N SER A 636 -0.03 17.57 -62.14
CA SER A 636 0.06 16.78 -63.38
C SER A 636 1.34 15.95 -63.42
N ALA A 637 1.41 14.92 -62.56
CA ALA A 637 2.51 13.96 -62.45
C ALA A 637 3.93 14.60 -62.39
N SER A 638 4.04 15.79 -61.80
CA SER A 638 5.29 16.55 -61.66
C SER A 638 5.16 17.63 -60.58
N ASN A 639 6.29 18.01 -59.95
CA ASN A 639 6.32 19.08 -58.95
C ASN A 639 5.90 20.42 -59.55
N ILE A 640 4.98 21.09 -58.86
CA ILE A 640 4.60 22.47 -59.19
C ILE A 640 5.72 23.37 -58.66
N THR A 641 6.31 24.17 -59.55
CA THR A 641 7.46 25.03 -59.23
C THR A 641 7.27 26.47 -59.73
N ASN A 642 6.07 26.79 -60.23
CA ASN A 642 5.74 28.03 -60.92
C ASN A 642 4.73 28.91 -60.17
N VAL A 643 4.44 28.62 -58.89
CA VAL A 643 3.75 29.58 -58.03
C VAL A 643 4.66 30.81 -57.90
N SER A 644 4.13 32.00 -58.10
CA SER A 644 4.93 33.22 -58.01
C SER A 644 4.21 34.25 -57.17
N ILE A 645 4.89 34.70 -56.12
CA ILE A 645 4.39 35.66 -55.13
C ILE A 645 5.25 36.90 -55.30
N LEU A 646 4.65 37.97 -55.82
CA LEU A 646 5.31 39.25 -56.01
C LEU A 646 4.82 40.21 -54.93
N CYS A 647 5.72 40.63 -54.05
CA CYS A 647 5.45 41.62 -53.02
C CYS A 647 6.05 42.96 -53.45
N ASP A 648 5.19 43.96 -53.63
CA ASP A 648 5.58 45.32 -53.98
C ASP A 648 5.43 46.24 -52.76
N ASP A 649 6.36 47.19 -52.60
CA ASP A 649 6.29 48.22 -51.56
C ASP A 649 5.01 49.06 -51.74
N ILE A 650 4.16 49.08 -50.72
CA ILE A 650 3.04 50.00 -50.66
C ILE A 650 3.62 51.40 -50.41
N ALA A 651 3.35 52.34 -51.31
CA ALA A 651 3.79 53.71 -51.15
C ALA A 651 3.20 54.29 -49.86
N ALA A 652 4.05 54.50 -48.85
CA ALA A 652 3.66 55.02 -47.55
C ALA A 652 2.94 56.37 -47.69
N THR A 653 1.66 56.39 -47.33
CA THR A 653 0.85 57.60 -47.22
C THR A 653 0.56 57.88 -45.75
N GLU A 654 0.60 59.16 -45.38
CA GLU A 654 0.23 59.63 -44.04
C GLU A 654 -1.30 59.53 -43.89
N GLN A 655 -1.78 58.82 -42.87
CA GLN A 655 -3.20 58.68 -42.54
C GLN A 655 -3.44 59.04 -41.08
N LEU A 656 -4.64 59.50 -40.78
CA LEU A 656 -5.08 59.87 -39.42
C LEU A 656 -5.91 58.76 -38.80
N VAL A 657 -5.87 58.66 -37.47
CA VAL A 657 -6.71 57.75 -36.68
C VAL A 657 -7.82 58.53 -35.97
N GLY A 658 -9.04 58.04 -36.05
CA GLY A 658 -10.22 58.67 -35.48
C GLY A 658 -11.42 57.73 -35.42
N GLY A 659 -12.52 58.26 -34.93
CA GLY A 659 -13.67 57.45 -34.53
C GLY A 659 -14.88 58.26 -34.11
N ASN A 660 -15.87 57.57 -33.54
CA ASN A 660 -17.01 58.16 -32.85
C ASN A 660 -17.02 57.76 -31.37
N ILE A 661 -17.59 58.62 -30.54
CA ILE A 661 -17.89 58.34 -29.14
C ILE A 661 -19.39 58.52 -28.84
N SER A 662 -19.97 57.54 -28.14
CA SER A 662 -21.35 57.48 -27.67
C SER A 662 -21.43 57.31 -26.14
N GLY A 663 -22.61 57.58 -25.56
CA GLY A 663 -22.89 57.43 -24.12
C GLY A 663 -22.25 58.48 -23.18
N LEU A 664 -21.21 59.19 -23.62
CA LEU A 664 -20.41 60.09 -22.77
C LEU A 664 -21.22 61.23 -22.12
N SER A 665 -21.18 61.30 -20.79
CA SER A 665 -21.76 62.37 -19.94
C SER A 665 -20.70 63.19 -19.17
N GLY A 666 -19.46 62.69 -19.08
CA GLY A 666 -18.31 63.39 -18.50
C GLY A 666 -17.22 63.75 -19.52
N ALA A 667 -15.96 63.74 -19.08
CA ALA A 667 -14.80 63.83 -19.96
C ALA A 667 -14.01 62.52 -19.92
N VAL A 668 -13.57 62.04 -21.07
CA VAL A 668 -12.70 60.87 -21.24
C VAL A 668 -11.38 61.33 -21.84
N GLU A 669 -10.27 60.69 -21.47
CA GLU A 669 -8.98 60.84 -22.16
C GLU A 669 -8.66 59.57 -22.93
N LEU A 670 -8.35 59.73 -24.23
CA LEU A 670 -7.92 58.65 -25.12
C LEU A 670 -6.47 58.87 -25.53
N THR A 671 -5.71 57.79 -25.67
CA THR A 671 -4.31 57.79 -26.13
C THR A 671 -4.13 56.96 -27.40
N LEU A 672 -3.37 57.47 -28.36
CA LEU A 672 -2.90 56.75 -29.54
C LEU A 672 -1.47 56.26 -29.32
N ASN A 673 -1.24 54.95 -29.51
CA ASN A 673 0.04 54.24 -29.36
C ASN A 673 0.78 54.56 -28.04
N GLY A 674 0.02 54.83 -26.97
CA GLY A 674 0.56 55.19 -25.65
C GLY A 674 1.31 56.53 -25.57
N ALA A 675 1.36 57.32 -26.65
CA ALA A 675 2.18 58.52 -26.74
C ALA A 675 1.35 59.82 -26.73
N SER A 676 0.39 59.96 -27.66
CA SER A 676 -0.37 61.20 -27.84
C SER A 676 -1.79 61.05 -27.32
N SER A 677 -2.21 61.95 -26.43
CA SER A 677 -3.55 61.94 -25.84
C SER A 677 -4.46 63.03 -26.38
N ILE A 678 -5.77 62.75 -26.35
CA ILE A 678 -6.85 63.71 -26.60
C ILE A 678 -7.90 63.58 -25.48
N THR A 679 -8.35 64.72 -24.95
CA THR A 679 -9.49 64.76 -24.03
C THR A 679 -10.77 65.08 -24.80
N ILE A 680 -11.79 64.23 -24.66
CA ILE A 680 -13.10 64.39 -25.31
C ILE A 680 -14.15 64.62 -24.21
N SER A 681 -15.04 65.60 -24.41
CA SER A 681 -16.04 66.03 -23.42
C SER A 681 -17.47 66.08 -23.96
N SER A 682 -17.74 65.43 -25.09
CA SER A 682 -19.05 65.34 -25.71
C SER A 682 -19.11 64.23 -26.76
N ASN A 683 -20.25 63.56 -26.88
CA ASN A 683 -20.54 62.59 -27.94
C ASN A 683 -20.34 63.17 -29.35
N GLY A 684 -19.88 62.33 -30.29
CA GLY A 684 -19.61 62.70 -31.68
C GLY A 684 -18.30 62.13 -32.22
N SER A 685 -17.84 62.67 -33.35
CA SER A 685 -16.59 62.22 -34.00
C SER A 685 -15.34 62.83 -33.37
N PHE A 686 -14.28 62.04 -33.22
CA PHE A 686 -12.95 62.47 -32.80
C PHE A 686 -11.86 62.02 -33.80
N GLN A 687 -10.70 62.67 -33.76
CA GLN A 687 -9.54 62.33 -34.57
C GLN A 687 -8.27 62.76 -33.81
N PHE A 688 -7.24 61.92 -33.82
CA PHE A 688 -5.91 62.27 -33.32
C PHE A 688 -5.20 63.21 -34.30
N SER A 689 -4.32 64.08 -33.81
CA SER A 689 -3.52 64.97 -34.66
C SER A 689 -2.34 64.29 -35.35
N ASP A 690 -1.96 63.12 -34.86
CA ASP A 690 -0.77 62.41 -35.28
C ASP A 690 -1.11 61.55 -36.49
N VAL A 691 -0.25 61.64 -37.51
CA VAL A 691 -0.32 60.79 -38.69
C VAL A 691 0.52 59.54 -38.47
N LEU A 692 -0.02 58.41 -38.91
CA LEU A 692 0.69 57.14 -39.01
C LEU A 692 0.81 56.77 -40.49
N LEU A 693 1.88 56.07 -40.84
CA LEU A 693 2.16 55.65 -42.22
C LEU A 693 1.44 54.34 -42.55
N THR A 694 1.10 54.13 -43.83
CA THR A 694 0.57 52.84 -44.30
C THR A 694 1.47 51.67 -43.89
N GLY A 695 0.88 50.69 -43.20
CA GLY A 695 1.58 49.54 -42.61
C GLY A 695 1.94 49.68 -41.13
N GLU A 696 1.91 50.89 -40.54
CA GLU A 696 2.11 51.07 -39.10
C GLU A 696 0.87 50.60 -38.32
N SER A 697 1.08 50.12 -37.09
CA SER A 697 -0.01 49.75 -36.18
C SER A 697 -0.54 50.96 -35.42
N TYR A 698 -1.85 50.98 -35.20
CA TYR A 698 -2.51 51.88 -34.25
C TYR A 698 -3.11 51.10 -33.08
N SER A 699 -3.13 51.74 -31.91
CA SER A 699 -3.78 51.29 -30.69
C SER A 699 -4.36 52.51 -29.97
N VAL A 700 -5.66 52.48 -29.69
CA VAL A 700 -6.44 53.53 -29.02
C VAL A 700 -6.94 53.00 -27.68
N THR A 701 -6.46 53.61 -26.60
CA THR A 701 -6.76 53.21 -25.21
C THR A 701 -7.41 54.35 -24.43
N VAL A 702 -8.28 54.02 -23.47
CA VAL A 702 -8.78 55.00 -22.49
C VAL A 702 -7.75 55.15 -21.38
N THR A 703 -7.21 56.35 -21.23
CA THR A 703 -6.23 56.71 -20.18
C THR A 703 -6.87 57.40 -18.97
N SER A 704 -8.05 57.98 -19.14
CA SER A 704 -8.85 58.53 -18.03
C SER A 704 -10.34 58.33 -18.28
N GLN A 705 -11.02 57.63 -17.37
CA GLN A 705 -12.46 57.37 -17.43
C GLN A 705 -13.28 58.57 -16.91
N PRO A 706 -14.50 58.81 -17.41
CA PRO A 706 -15.39 59.82 -16.86
C PRO A 706 -15.93 59.40 -15.48
N ASN A 707 -16.11 60.37 -14.58
CA ASN A 707 -16.76 60.09 -13.28
C ASN A 707 -18.18 59.53 -13.49
N GLY A 708 -18.42 58.31 -12.98
CA GLY A 708 -19.71 57.63 -13.06
C GLY A 708 -19.96 56.87 -14.37
N GLN A 709 -18.96 56.74 -15.25
CA GLN A 709 -19.08 56.00 -16.52
C GLN A 709 -17.89 55.09 -16.79
N SER A 710 -18.12 54.05 -17.58
CA SER A 710 -17.08 53.17 -18.13
C SER A 710 -17.11 53.27 -19.65
N CYS A 711 -16.10 53.89 -20.23
CA CYS A 711 -15.87 53.91 -21.67
C CYS A 711 -15.09 52.67 -22.10
N SER A 712 -15.64 51.93 -23.05
CA SER A 712 -15.02 50.81 -23.77
C SER A 712 -14.61 51.27 -25.19
N VAL A 713 -13.62 50.62 -25.81
CA VAL A 713 -13.14 50.96 -27.17
C VAL A 713 -13.25 49.75 -28.09
N GLY A 714 -14.18 49.80 -29.04
CA GLY A 714 -14.27 48.87 -30.17
C GLY A 714 -13.44 49.35 -31.36
N ASN A 715 -12.89 48.41 -32.13
CA ASN A 715 -11.83 48.66 -33.13
C ASN A 715 -10.66 49.45 -32.52
N SER A 716 -10.25 49.07 -31.30
CA SER A 716 -9.20 49.73 -30.53
C SER A 716 -7.81 49.56 -31.13
N SER A 717 -7.58 48.62 -32.05
CA SER A 717 -6.29 48.44 -32.71
C SER A 717 -6.42 47.91 -34.13
N GLY A 718 -5.34 48.05 -34.91
CA GLY A 718 -5.23 47.53 -36.26
C GLY A 718 -4.00 48.10 -36.98
N THR A 719 -3.86 47.82 -38.27
CA THR A 719 -2.84 48.43 -39.13
C THR A 719 -3.44 49.53 -40.01
N ILE A 720 -2.63 50.53 -40.32
CA ILE A 720 -3.01 51.65 -41.18
C ILE A 720 -3.01 51.18 -42.64
N ALA A 721 -4.20 51.15 -43.25
CA ALA A 721 -4.36 50.97 -44.68
C ALA A 721 -4.05 52.29 -45.44
N ASN A 722 -4.26 52.34 -46.76
CA ASN A 722 -4.07 53.56 -47.56
C ASN A 722 -5.26 54.57 -47.44
N VAL A 723 -5.90 54.62 -46.26
CA VAL A 723 -7.03 55.51 -45.92
C VAL A 723 -7.07 55.80 -44.42
N ASP A 724 -7.59 56.97 -44.02
CA ASP A 724 -7.86 57.35 -42.63
C ASP A 724 -8.70 56.28 -41.90
N VAL A 725 -8.23 55.88 -40.72
CA VAL A 725 -9.01 55.04 -39.79
C VAL A 725 -10.06 55.94 -39.14
N THR A 726 -11.34 55.61 -39.34
CA THR A 726 -12.48 56.42 -38.89
C THR A 726 -13.55 55.62 -38.14
N ASN A 727 -13.27 54.34 -37.88
CA ASN A 727 -14.21 53.36 -37.32
C ASN A 727 -13.90 52.95 -35.88
N VAL A 728 -12.97 53.62 -35.18
CA VAL A 728 -12.81 53.44 -33.73
C VAL A 728 -14.12 53.85 -33.06
N ASN A 729 -14.72 52.99 -32.25
CA ASN A 729 -16.01 53.26 -31.61
C ASN A 729 -15.85 53.20 -30.09
N VAL A 730 -15.96 54.35 -29.43
CA VAL A 730 -15.90 54.42 -27.97
C VAL A 730 -17.32 54.48 -27.42
N ASP A 731 -17.72 53.51 -26.61
CA ASP A 731 -19.04 53.48 -26.00
C ASP A 731 -18.93 53.60 -24.48
N CYS A 732 -19.54 54.64 -23.92
CA CYS A 732 -19.45 55.01 -22.51
C CYS A 732 -20.78 54.75 -21.79
N ASP A 733 -20.87 53.63 -21.10
CA ASP A 733 -22.04 53.29 -20.30
C ASP A 733 -21.94 53.92 -18.90
N ASP A 734 -23.09 54.29 -18.34
CA ASP A 734 -23.18 54.70 -16.94
C ASP A 734 -22.85 53.50 -16.03
N ILE A 735 -21.96 53.68 -15.06
CA ILE A 735 -21.66 52.66 -14.06
C ILE A 735 -22.80 52.69 -13.03
N GLU A 736 -23.71 51.73 -13.13
CA GLU A 736 -24.72 51.48 -12.10
C GLU A 736 -24.03 51.21 -10.75
N GLU A 737 -24.14 52.14 -9.81
CA GLU A 737 -23.62 51.95 -8.46
C GLU A 737 -24.35 50.76 -7.81
N THR A 738 -23.59 49.69 -7.56
CA THR A 738 -24.09 48.51 -6.84
C THR A 738 -23.66 48.57 -5.38
N PHE A 739 -24.54 48.12 -4.49
CA PHE A 739 -24.38 48.21 -3.06
C PHE A 739 -24.56 46.82 -2.44
N SER A 740 -23.76 46.52 -1.41
CA SER A 740 -23.84 45.26 -0.70
C SER A 740 -24.94 45.26 0.36
N ILE A 741 -25.37 44.05 0.75
CA ILE A 741 -26.33 43.82 1.82
C ILE A 741 -25.65 42.96 2.89
N GLY A 742 -25.74 43.37 4.14
CA GLY A 742 -25.12 42.75 5.29
C GLY A 742 -25.72 43.24 6.60
N GLY A 743 -25.15 42.77 7.70
CA GLY A 743 -25.71 42.97 9.03
C GLY A 743 -24.97 42.20 10.09
N THR A 744 -25.60 42.03 11.26
CA THR A 744 -25.02 41.33 12.41
C THR A 744 -25.97 40.25 12.93
N VAL A 745 -25.43 39.07 13.25
CA VAL A 745 -26.09 38.00 13.99
C VAL A 745 -25.71 38.08 15.47
N ASN A 746 -26.72 38.23 16.33
CA ASN A 746 -26.56 38.32 17.79
C ASN A 746 -27.30 37.17 18.47
N GLY A 747 -26.69 36.57 19.50
CA GLY A 747 -27.32 35.53 20.31
C GLY A 747 -27.48 34.17 19.63
N ALA A 748 -26.73 33.92 18.54
CA ALA A 748 -26.72 32.62 17.87
C ALA A 748 -26.08 31.54 18.75
N ILE A 749 -26.71 30.37 18.77
CA ILE A 749 -26.29 29.15 19.45
C ILE A 749 -26.28 28.06 18.38
N GLY A 750 -25.09 27.75 17.87
CA GLY A 750 -24.94 26.96 16.65
C GLY A 750 -25.36 27.71 15.38
N THR A 751 -25.40 26.99 14.27
CA THR A 751 -25.49 27.57 12.92
C THR A 751 -26.88 28.13 12.58
N VAL A 752 -26.89 29.37 12.11
CA VAL A 752 -28.04 30.09 11.55
C VAL A 752 -27.90 30.16 10.03
N ALA A 753 -28.94 29.73 9.31
CA ALA A 753 -29.05 29.96 7.87
C ALA A 753 -29.69 31.33 7.62
N ILE A 754 -28.98 32.21 6.91
CA ILE A 754 -29.42 33.56 6.53
C ILE A 754 -29.61 33.58 5.02
N THR A 755 -30.83 33.75 4.54
CA THR A 755 -31.17 33.72 3.11
C THR A 755 -31.54 35.12 2.61
N LEU A 756 -30.91 35.54 1.51
CA LEU A 756 -31.24 36.74 0.74
C LEU A 756 -32.14 36.37 -0.44
N ASN A 757 -33.26 37.09 -0.57
CA ASN A 757 -34.25 37.02 -1.65
C ASN A 757 -34.81 35.59 -1.94
N GLY A 758 -34.65 34.65 -1.01
CA GLY A 758 -35.11 33.27 -1.13
C GLY A 758 -34.21 32.34 -1.96
N SER A 759 -33.06 32.81 -2.47
CA SER A 759 -32.15 32.04 -3.33
C SER A 759 -30.74 31.87 -2.79
N THR A 760 -30.19 32.92 -2.15
CA THR A 760 -28.77 32.97 -1.75
C THR A 760 -28.67 32.79 -0.25
N SER A 761 -28.08 31.69 0.23
CA SER A 761 -27.95 31.41 1.67
C SER A 761 -26.50 31.54 2.15
N LEU A 762 -26.33 32.17 3.31
CA LEU A 762 -25.12 32.16 4.12
C LEU A 762 -25.38 31.37 5.41
N PHE A 763 -24.35 30.76 5.96
CA PHE A 763 -24.40 30.12 7.27
C PHE A 763 -23.49 30.88 8.22
N SER A 764 -23.99 31.21 9.42
CA SER A 764 -23.26 31.98 10.42
C SER A 764 -23.49 31.40 11.81
N THR A 765 -22.44 31.33 12.62
CA THR A 765 -22.47 30.99 14.05
C THR A 765 -22.57 32.24 14.94
N GLY A 766 -22.58 33.44 14.35
CA GLY A 766 -22.58 34.73 15.04
C GLY A 766 -21.78 35.81 14.29
N GLY A 767 -21.90 37.06 14.73
CA GLY A 767 -21.07 38.18 14.24
C GLY A 767 -21.59 38.86 12.97
N ASP A 768 -20.75 39.69 12.37
CA ASP A 768 -21.10 40.45 11.15
C ASP A 768 -21.08 39.55 9.90
N PHE A 769 -22.03 39.77 8.99
CA PHE A 769 -22.15 39.07 7.72
C PHE A 769 -22.38 40.06 6.57
N GLN A 770 -21.95 39.68 5.37
CA GLN A 770 -22.21 40.41 4.14
C GLN A 770 -22.44 39.41 2.99
N PHE A 771 -23.48 39.61 2.20
CA PHE A 771 -23.69 38.83 0.98
C PHE A 771 -22.68 39.26 -0.10
N PRO A 772 -22.03 38.30 -0.81
CA PRO A 772 -21.10 38.63 -1.91
C PRO A 772 -21.79 39.36 -3.08
N GLN A 773 -23.09 39.13 -3.25
CA GLN A 773 -23.88 39.75 -4.31
C GLN A 773 -24.21 41.21 -3.97
N ALA A 774 -23.71 42.13 -4.80
CA ALA A 774 -24.10 43.54 -4.79
C ALA A 774 -25.28 43.80 -5.73
N PHE A 775 -26.10 44.80 -5.42
CA PHE A 775 -27.34 45.10 -6.14
C PHE A 775 -27.42 46.60 -6.48
N ALA A 776 -27.94 46.94 -7.67
CA ALA A 776 -28.07 48.32 -8.12
C ALA A 776 -28.96 49.16 -7.20
N ASN A 777 -28.76 50.49 -7.22
CA ASN A 777 -29.59 51.44 -6.47
C ASN A 777 -31.09 51.25 -6.74
N GLY A 778 -31.92 51.32 -5.70
CA GLY A 778 -33.37 51.09 -5.79
C GLY A 778 -33.80 49.61 -5.81
N SER A 779 -32.88 48.65 -5.92
CA SER A 779 -33.21 47.22 -5.83
C SER A 779 -33.86 46.88 -4.50
N SER A 780 -34.93 46.08 -4.53
CA SER A 780 -35.55 45.53 -3.32
C SER A 780 -34.77 44.34 -2.79
N TYR A 781 -34.63 44.24 -1.47
CA TYR A 781 -34.05 43.10 -0.80
C TYR A 781 -34.97 42.54 0.28
N GLN A 782 -34.82 41.26 0.59
CA GLN A 782 -35.43 40.57 1.73
C GLN A 782 -34.41 39.59 2.32
N VAL A 783 -34.13 39.73 3.62
CA VAL A 783 -33.29 38.80 4.40
C VAL A 783 -34.17 38.06 5.39
N THR A 784 -34.12 36.74 5.34
CA THR A 784 -34.75 35.84 6.33
C THR A 784 -33.67 35.04 7.04
N ALA A 785 -33.90 34.67 8.30
CA ALA A 785 -32.98 33.82 9.06
C ALA A 785 -33.76 32.68 9.74
N ALA A 786 -33.14 31.51 9.82
CA ALA A 786 -33.68 30.33 10.52
C ALA A 786 -32.55 29.55 11.19
N SER A 787 -32.82 28.93 12.33
CA SER A 787 -31.91 27.93 12.90
C SER A 787 -31.85 26.70 12.00
N VAL A 788 -30.66 26.12 11.85
CA VAL A 788 -30.49 24.85 11.12
C VAL A 788 -30.96 23.66 11.98
N SER A 789 -30.77 23.70 13.31
CA SER A 789 -31.16 22.61 14.22
C SER A 789 -32.56 22.77 14.84
N GLY A 790 -33.06 24.01 14.94
CA GLY A 790 -34.37 24.34 15.51
C GLY A 790 -34.37 24.78 16.98
N ASP A 791 -33.24 24.69 17.69
CA ASP A 791 -33.18 24.94 19.16
C ASP A 791 -33.25 26.42 19.56
N GLN A 792 -33.15 27.31 18.57
CA GLN A 792 -33.22 28.76 18.72
C GLN A 792 -34.21 29.36 17.69
N VAL A 793 -34.89 30.43 18.08
CA VAL A 793 -35.72 31.24 17.18
C VAL A 793 -34.95 32.52 16.86
N CYS A 794 -34.80 32.80 15.57
CA CYS A 794 -34.14 34.01 15.08
C CYS A 794 -35.16 34.97 14.47
N GLU A 795 -35.19 36.21 14.97
CA GLU A 795 -35.99 37.29 14.40
C GLU A 795 -35.09 38.25 13.61
N VAL A 796 -35.51 38.65 12.41
CA VAL A 796 -34.76 39.58 11.55
C VAL A 796 -35.37 40.98 11.61
N GLN A 797 -34.60 41.95 12.11
CA GLN A 797 -34.91 43.36 12.04
C GLN A 797 -34.21 43.99 10.82
N ASN A 798 -34.88 44.95 10.17
CA ASN A 798 -34.45 45.57 8.90
C ASN A 798 -34.20 44.57 7.74
N GLY A 799 -34.68 43.33 7.86
CA GLY A 799 -34.56 42.26 6.85
C GLY A 799 -35.42 42.47 5.59
N GLY A 800 -35.73 43.70 5.22
CA GLY A 800 -36.40 44.00 3.97
C GLY A 800 -36.49 45.50 3.70
N GLY A 801 -36.28 45.89 2.45
CA GLY A 801 -36.24 47.29 2.05
C GLY A 801 -35.85 47.48 0.58
N SER A 802 -35.51 48.72 0.22
CA SER A 802 -34.92 49.08 -1.06
C SER A 802 -33.58 49.78 -0.83
N ILE A 803 -32.57 49.45 -1.62
CA ILE A 803 -31.25 50.10 -1.58
C ILE A 803 -31.39 51.57 -1.96
N ALA A 804 -30.68 52.45 -1.26
CA ALA A 804 -30.83 53.90 -1.37
C ALA A 804 -29.47 54.63 -1.39
N GLY A 805 -28.62 54.29 -2.37
CA GLY A 805 -27.33 54.94 -2.60
C GLY A 805 -26.25 54.63 -1.55
N ALA A 806 -26.38 53.53 -0.80
CA ALA A 806 -25.40 53.08 0.18
C ALA A 806 -25.58 51.58 0.50
N ASN A 807 -24.50 50.94 0.97
CA ASN A 807 -24.54 49.56 1.46
C ASN A 807 -25.52 49.43 2.64
N VAL A 808 -26.35 48.39 2.59
CA VAL A 808 -27.25 48.03 3.68
C VAL A 808 -26.44 47.23 4.69
N THR A 809 -26.12 47.82 5.83
CA THR A 809 -25.30 47.19 6.90
C THR A 809 -26.06 47.03 8.21
N ASN A 810 -27.35 47.38 8.23
CA ASN A 810 -28.17 47.48 9.43
C ASN A 810 -29.20 46.34 9.59
N VAL A 811 -29.06 45.25 8.84
CA VAL A 811 -29.84 44.03 9.09
C VAL A 811 -29.38 43.45 10.43
N ILE A 812 -30.32 43.14 11.33
CA ILE A 812 -29.99 42.57 12.64
C ILE A 812 -30.75 41.27 12.78
N VAL A 813 -30.03 40.15 12.82
CA VAL A 813 -30.58 38.84 13.16
C VAL A 813 -30.40 38.66 14.66
N SER A 814 -31.49 38.64 15.42
CA SER A 814 -31.47 38.38 16.86
C SER A 814 -32.00 36.97 17.11
N CYS A 815 -31.11 36.07 17.49
CA CYS A 815 -31.47 34.72 17.89
C CYS A 815 -31.63 34.64 19.41
N THR A 816 -32.63 33.89 19.84
CA THR A 816 -32.87 33.56 21.25
C THR A 816 -33.12 32.05 21.37
N PRO A 817 -32.45 31.36 22.31
CA PRO A 817 -32.71 29.94 22.54
C PRO A 817 -34.14 29.71 22.99
N THR A 818 -34.69 28.56 22.62
CA THR A 818 -36.06 28.14 23.00
C THR A 818 -36.15 27.52 24.40
N VAL A 819 -35.00 27.28 25.02
CA VAL A 819 -34.80 26.65 26.34
C VAL A 819 -33.75 27.43 27.14
N GLU A 820 -33.76 27.34 28.48
CA GLU A 820 -32.67 27.89 29.28
C GLU A 820 -31.40 27.06 29.07
N ILE A 821 -30.34 27.73 28.59
CA ILE A 821 -29.02 27.15 28.40
C ILE A 821 -28.06 27.56 29.51
N PHE A 822 -27.06 26.70 29.75
CA PHE A 822 -26.01 26.85 30.74
C PHE A 822 -24.67 26.52 30.10
N SER A 823 -23.60 27.11 30.61
CA SER A 823 -22.24 26.88 30.13
C SER A 823 -21.39 26.08 31.10
N VAL A 824 -20.35 25.43 30.55
CA VAL A 824 -19.26 24.84 31.31
C VAL A 824 -18.01 25.67 31.07
N SER A 825 -17.42 26.19 32.14
CA SER A 825 -16.17 26.94 32.12
C SER A 825 -15.09 26.20 32.90
N VAL A 826 -13.83 26.48 32.59
CA VAL A 826 -12.67 25.97 33.31
C VAL A 826 -11.95 27.14 33.96
N SER A 827 -11.40 26.93 35.16
CA SER A 827 -10.50 27.86 35.84
C SER A 827 -9.20 27.14 36.20
N ILE A 828 -8.10 27.58 35.61
CA ILE A 828 -6.77 26.97 35.70
C ILE A 828 -5.88 27.88 36.55
N SER A 829 -5.25 27.33 37.59
CA SER A 829 -4.24 28.07 38.35
C SER A 829 -3.08 27.18 38.81
N GLY A 830 -1.86 27.76 38.79
CA GLY A 830 -0.62 27.10 39.16
C GLY A 830 0.11 26.43 37.98
N ALA A 831 -0.37 26.63 36.75
CA ALA A 831 0.27 26.12 35.56
C ALA A 831 1.57 26.89 35.25
N VAL A 832 2.63 26.19 34.91
CA VAL A 832 3.93 26.74 34.45
C VAL A 832 4.16 26.53 32.95
N GLU A 833 3.39 25.64 32.33
CA GLU A 833 3.26 25.46 30.88
C GLU A 833 1.77 25.23 30.52
N ASP A 834 1.41 25.35 29.24
CA ASP A 834 0.03 25.20 28.78
C ASP A 834 -0.48 23.77 28.96
N ILE A 835 -1.76 23.61 29.32
CA ILE A 835 -2.41 22.30 29.47
C ILE A 835 -3.47 22.08 28.39
N VAL A 836 -3.67 20.82 28.01
CA VAL A 836 -4.76 20.41 27.11
C VAL A 836 -5.89 19.83 27.94
N VAL A 837 -7.08 20.42 27.82
CA VAL A 837 -8.30 19.97 28.51
C VAL A 837 -9.40 19.73 27.50
N SER A 838 -10.23 18.71 27.76
CA SER A 838 -11.35 18.36 26.89
C SER A 838 -12.69 18.43 27.60
N LEU A 839 -13.75 18.70 26.83
CA LEU A 839 -15.14 18.64 27.26
C LEU A 839 -15.86 17.51 26.50
N ASN A 840 -16.43 16.57 27.26
CA ASN A 840 -17.13 15.37 26.79
C ASN A 840 -16.35 14.48 25.80
N GLY A 841 -15.04 14.69 25.63
CA GLY A 841 -14.17 13.94 24.72
C GLY A 841 -14.14 14.44 23.27
N GLU A 842 -14.95 15.44 22.90
CA GLU A 842 -15.05 15.94 21.51
C GLU A 842 -14.44 17.34 21.31
N HIS A 843 -14.30 18.13 22.37
CA HIS A 843 -13.80 19.50 22.29
C HIS A 843 -12.56 19.69 23.15
N GLU A 844 -11.39 19.73 22.53
CA GLU A 844 -10.10 19.97 23.20
C GLU A 844 -9.68 21.45 23.09
N THR A 845 -8.99 21.97 24.10
CA THR A 845 -8.45 23.33 24.08
C THR A 845 -7.17 23.40 24.92
N THR A 846 -6.14 24.05 24.35
CA THR A 846 -4.85 24.32 25.00
C THR A 846 -4.91 25.67 25.71
N SER A 847 -4.60 25.72 27.00
CA SER A 847 -4.64 26.96 27.78
C SER A 847 -3.72 26.95 29.01
N GLY A 848 -3.18 28.12 29.37
CA GLY A 848 -2.41 28.33 30.59
C GLY A 848 -3.26 28.83 31.78
N ASN A 849 -2.64 29.53 32.73
CA ASN A 849 -3.36 30.12 33.87
C ASN A 849 -4.43 31.11 33.42
N GLY A 850 -5.66 30.94 33.92
CA GLY A 850 -6.78 31.81 33.58
C GLY A 850 -8.12 31.15 33.79
N SER A 851 -9.17 31.71 33.19
CA SER A 851 -10.45 31.02 33.06
C SER A 851 -10.98 31.23 31.65
N PHE A 852 -11.53 30.17 31.07
CA PHE A 852 -12.18 30.21 29.76
C PHE A 852 -13.47 29.39 29.82
N GLU A 853 -14.35 29.64 28.85
CA GLU A 853 -15.67 29.03 28.72
C GLU A 853 -15.66 28.22 27.43
N PHE A 854 -16.18 27.00 27.44
CA PHE A 854 -16.33 26.24 26.19
C PHE A 854 -17.51 26.81 25.41
N ASP A 855 -17.38 26.92 24.09
CA ASP A 855 -18.47 27.39 23.21
C ASP A 855 -19.68 26.43 23.18
N THR A 856 -19.49 25.19 23.66
CA THR A 856 -20.54 24.19 23.85
C THR A 856 -21.50 24.60 24.97
N VAL A 857 -22.76 24.80 24.63
CA VAL A 857 -23.83 25.09 25.60
C VAL A 857 -24.63 23.83 25.94
N PHE A 858 -25.21 23.82 27.14
CA PHE A 858 -25.94 22.69 27.71
C PHE A 858 -27.33 23.11 28.19
N THR A 859 -28.24 22.16 28.36
CA THR A 859 -29.56 22.35 28.97
C THR A 859 -29.66 21.65 30.32
N ALA A 860 -30.70 21.97 31.12
CA ALA A 860 -30.89 21.37 32.43
C ALA A 860 -31.14 19.85 32.35
N GLY A 861 -30.19 19.06 32.84
CA GLY A 861 -30.22 17.60 32.83
C GLY A 861 -29.11 16.95 32.02
N ASP A 862 -28.48 17.70 31.10
CA ASP A 862 -27.37 17.19 30.30
C ASP A 862 -26.15 16.84 31.16
N SER A 863 -25.32 15.91 30.70
CA SER A 863 -24.10 15.50 31.41
C SER A 863 -22.87 16.20 30.84
N TYR A 864 -21.98 16.63 31.74
CA TYR A 864 -20.66 17.14 31.37
C TYR A 864 -19.56 16.30 32.03
N VAL A 865 -18.45 16.17 31.32
CA VAL A 865 -17.18 15.62 31.78
C VAL A 865 -16.08 16.53 31.24
N VAL A 866 -15.28 17.12 32.13
CA VAL A 866 -14.06 17.86 31.77
C VAL A 866 -12.85 17.00 32.15
N ALA A 867 -12.08 16.57 31.16
CA ALA A 867 -10.87 15.80 31.37
C ALA A 867 -9.61 16.67 31.15
N ILE A 868 -8.54 16.31 31.84
CA ILE A 868 -7.18 16.78 31.50
C ILE A 868 -6.63 15.73 30.54
N VAL A 869 -6.34 16.15 29.31
CA VAL A 869 -5.82 15.27 28.24
C VAL A 869 -4.31 15.20 28.33
N SER A 870 -3.67 16.33 28.62
CA SER A 870 -2.25 16.43 28.95
C SER A 870 -2.02 17.62 29.89
N ASP A 871 -1.27 17.40 30.96
CA ASP A 871 -0.79 18.45 31.87
C ASP A 871 0.65 18.89 31.60
N GLY A 872 1.32 18.35 30.59
CA GLY A 872 2.71 18.69 30.25
C GLY A 872 3.73 17.75 30.90
N THR A 873 4.98 18.21 31.04
CA THR A 873 6.11 17.39 31.56
C THR A 873 6.67 17.92 32.88
N SER A 874 6.49 19.21 33.15
CA SER A 874 7.11 19.96 34.25
C SER A 874 6.14 20.34 35.36
N GLN A 875 4.93 19.78 35.34
CA GLN A 875 3.87 20.02 36.32
C GLN A 875 2.96 18.79 36.46
N ALA A 876 2.11 18.79 37.47
CA ALA A 876 1.00 17.85 37.62
C ALA A 876 -0.29 18.62 37.90
N CYS A 877 -1.37 18.33 37.18
CA CYS A 877 -2.64 19.04 37.29
C CYS A 877 -3.78 18.15 37.79
N THR A 878 -4.66 18.73 38.61
CA THR A 878 -5.81 18.03 39.19
C THR A 878 -7.09 18.83 38.97
N ALA A 879 -8.09 18.21 38.35
CA ALA A 879 -9.41 18.78 38.14
C ALA A 879 -10.35 18.46 39.31
N SER A 880 -11.21 19.40 39.68
CA SER A 880 -12.21 19.26 40.73
C SER A 880 -13.60 19.66 40.23
N ASN A 881 -14.62 18.88 40.60
CA ASN A 881 -15.94 18.88 39.97
C ASN A 881 -15.87 18.64 38.45
N SER A 882 -15.01 17.71 38.02
CA SER A 882 -14.76 17.39 36.61
C SER A 882 -15.89 16.61 35.93
N SER A 883 -16.97 16.24 36.61
CA SER A 883 -18.15 15.67 35.95
C SER A 883 -19.43 15.85 36.77
N GLY A 884 -20.57 15.82 36.08
CA GLY A 884 -21.89 15.91 36.72
C GLY A 884 -23.00 16.18 35.72
N THR A 885 -24.18 16.53 36.25
CA THR A 885 -25.32 16.98 35.44
C THR A 885 -25.55 18.49 35.57
N ILE A 886 -25.91 19.09 34.46
CA ILE A 886 -26.12 20.53 34.30
C ILE A 886 -27.41 20.94 34.99
N THR A 887 -27.30 21.90 35.91
CA THR A 887 -28.42 22.46 36.70
C THR A 887 -28.32 23.99 36.85
N GLY A 888 -27.39 24.59 36.10
CA GLY A 888 -26.85 25.94 36.25
C GLY A 888 -25.51 26.00 35.53
N ASN A 889 -24.93 27.20 35.35
CA ASN A 889 -23.56 27.32 34.82
C ASN A 889 -22.57 26.63 35.77
N VAL A 890 -21.63 25.89 35.18
CA VAL A 890 -20.63 25.10 35.90
C VAL A 890 -19.26 25.71 35.67
N THR A 891 -18.45 25.81 36.73
CA THR A 891 -17.02 26.11 36.62
C THR A 891 -16.22 24.97 37.23
N VAL A 892 -15.45 24.27 36.39
CA VAL A 892 -14.48 23.25 36.80
C VAL A 892 -13.20 23.94 37.23
N ALA A 893 -12.66 23.59 38.39
CA ALA A 893 -11.42 24.17 38.90
C ALA A 893 -10.27 23.18 38.74
N ILE A 894 -9.24 23.58 37.99
CA ILE A 894 -8.02 22.83 37.75
C ILE A 894 -6.89 23.50 38.53
N GLN A 895 -6.25 22.72 39.41
CA GLN A 895 -5.10 23.13 40.20
C GLN A 895 -3.87 22.39 39.68
N CYS A 896 -2.92 23.13 39.13
CA CYS A 896 -1.63 22.64 38.71
C CYS A 896 -0.58 22.94 39.77
N VAL A 897 0.37 22.04 39.95
CA VAL A 897 1.57 22.24 40.77
C VAL A 897 2.79 21.99 39.92
N SER A 898 3.72 22.94 39.91
CA SER A 898 5.01 22.79 39.23
C SER A 898 5.83 21.68 39.89
N ASN A 899 6.32 20.74 39.08
CA ASN A 899 7.38 19.83 39.49
C ASN A 899 8.69 20.61 39.43
N GLU A 900 8.96 21.40 40.48
CA GLU A 900 10.27 22.02 40.69
C GLU A 900 11.36 20.93 40.54
N PRO A 901 12.39 21.13 39.69
CA PRO A 901 13.44 20.13 39.54
C PRO A 901 14.15 19.98 40.88
N VAL A 902 13.90 18.84 41.54
CA VAL A 902 14.53 18.50 42.81
C VAL A 902 16.03 18.45 42.55
N PRO A 903 16.86 19.17 43.33
CA PRO A 903 18.28 19.23 43.03
C PRO A 903 18.90 17.84 43.13
N GLU A 904 19.48 17.42 42.01
CA GLU A 904 20.15 16.15 41.80
C GLU A 904 21.65 16.31 42.10
N PHE A 905 22.22 15.32 42.80
CA PHE A 905 23.59 15.39 43.29
C PHE A 905 24.38 14.15 42.88
N THR A 906 25.63 14.36 42.45
CA THR A 906 26.54 13.25 42.12
C THR A 906 27.14 12.63 43.38
N VAL A 907 27.47 11.34 43.28
CA VAL A 907 28.26 10.61 44.28
C VAL A 907 29.61 10.24 43.67
N GLY A 908 30.70 10.44 44.41
CA GLY A 908 32.05 10.27 43.94
C GLY A 908 33.09 10.39 45.06
N GLY A 909 34.36 10.32 44.67
CA GLY A 909 35.46 10.22 45.61
C GLY A 909 36.80 10.01 44.93
N SER A 910 37.81 9.61 45.71
CA SER A 910 39.15 9.31 45.22
C SER A 910 39.61 7.89 45.53
N VAL A 911 40.48 7.37 44.66
CA VAL A 911 41.24 6.13 44.83
C VAL A 911 42.70 6.49 45.08
N SER A 912 43.33 5.83 46.06
CA SER A 912 44.78 5.93 46.26
C SER A 912 45.43 4.57 46.51
N GLY A 913 46.63 4.39 45.96
CA GLY A 913 47.45 3.18 46.12
C GLY A 913 47.13 2.03 45.17
N LEU A 914 46.32 2.25 44.12
CA LEU A 914 45.90 1.20 43.19
C LEU A 914 46.69 1.24 41.86
N THR A 915 47.44 0.19 41.53
CA THR A 915 48.02 0.02 40.18
C THR A 915 47.19 -0.95 39.35
N GLY A 916 46.25 -0.42 38.56
CA GLY A 916 45.33 -1.22 37.75
C GLY A 916 43.94 -0.59 37.77
N SER A 917 42.91 -1.43 37.80
CA SER A 917 41.52 -0.99 37.89
C SER A 917 40.69 -1.89 38.81
N ALA A 918 39.94 -1.29 39.73
CA ALA A 918 38.95 -1.94 40.57
C ALA A 918 37.54 -1.56 40.09
N SER A 919 36.48 -2.12 40.68
CA SER A 919 35.11 -1.65 40.45
C SER A 919 34.35 -1.41 41.75
N VAL A 920 33.51 -0.38 41.73
CA VAL A 920 32.63 0.01 42.85
C VAL A 920 31.20 0.17 42.36
N THR A 921 30.25 -0.20 43.21
CA THR A 921 28.81 -0.15 42.94
C THR A 921 28.12 0.83 43.86
N LEU A 922 27.30 1.73 43.31
CA LEU A 922 26.41 2.62 44.04
C LEU A 922 25.04 1.95 44.22
N ASN A 923 24.55 1.90 45.46
CA ASN A 923 23.22 1.41 45.86
C ASN A 923 22.82 0.00 45.36
N GLY A 924 23.77 -0.78 44.81
CA GLY A 924 23.51 -2.07 44.16
C GLY A 924 23.04 -1.97 42.70
N ALA A 925 23.04 -0.77 42.11
CA ALA A 925 22.57 -0.49 40.75
C ALA A 925 23.74 -0.14 39.80
N GLU A 926 24.21 1.11 39.78
CA GLU A 926 25.33 1.50 38.91
C GLU A 926 26.66 0.92 39.41
N THR A 927 27.39 0.21 38.55
CA THR A 927 28.77 -0.25 38.82
C THR A 927 29.74 0.39 37.84
N ILE A 928 30.77 1.07 38.36
CA ILE A 928 31.79 1.75 37.56
C ILE A 928 33.18 1.17 37.82
N THR A 929 34.03 1.22 36.80
CA THR A 929 35.45 0.88 36.90
C THR A 929 36.25 2.10 37.35
N ILE A 930 37.06 1.94 38.39
CA ILE A 930 37.87 3.00 39.01
C ILE A 930 39.37 2.69 38.89
N SER A 931 40.18 3.75 38.84
CA SER A 931 41.66 3.70 38.81
C SER A 931 42.21 4.85 39.66
N GLU A 932 43.53 4.90 39.89
CA GLU A 932 44.20 5.93 40.72
C GLU A 932 43.76 7.37 40.34
N GLY A 933 43.18 8.10 41.29
CA GLY A 933 42.62 9.44 41.06
C GLY A 933 41.15 9.59 41.49
N GLU A 934 40.50 10.66 41.05
CA GLU A 934 39.08 10.94 41.34
C GLU A 934 38.14 10.11 40.46
N PHE A 935 37.00 9.71 41.01
CA PHE A 935 35.90 9.02 40.32
C PHE A 935 34.55 9.65 40.67
N THR A 936 33.55 9.47 39.82
CA THR A 936 32.18 9.93 40.05
C THR A 936 31.21 9.00 39.32
N PHE A 937 30.13 8.62 40.00
CA PHE A 937 29.01 7.86 39.45
C PHE A 937 28.16 8.73 38.51
N THR A 938 27.53 8.14 37.50
CA THR A 938 26.65 8.86 36.56
C THR A 938 25.19 8.89 37.02
N GLU A 939 24.80 7.97 37.90
CA GLU A 939 23.52 7.98 38.61
C GLU A 939 23.46 9.18 39.58
N LEU A 940 22.43 10.00 39.42
CA LEU A 940 22.17 11.18 40.24
C LEU A 940 21.18 10.85 41.35
N LEU A 941 21.49 11.27 42.58
CA LEU A 941 20.64 11.02 43.75
C LEU A 941 20.02 12.33 44.26
N LEU A 942 18.75 12.26 44.68
CA LEU A 942 17.99 13.41 45.18
C LEU A 942 18.40 13.80 46.62
N ASP A 943 18.14 15.05 47.01
CA ASP A 943 18.30 15.48 48.40
C ASP A 943 17.57 14.56 49.40
N ASN A 944 18.23 14.25 50.51
CA ASN A 944 17.80 13.29 51.54
C ASN A 944 17.75 11.80 51.12
N GLN A 945 18.14 11.41 49.90
CA GLN A 945 18.35 9.99 49.58
C GLN A 945 19.60 9.43 50.25
N THR A 946 19.57 8.15 50.60
CA THR A 946 20.74 7.41 51.09
C THR A 946 21.62 6.93 49.94
N TYR A 947 22.92 7.07 50.08
CA TYR A 947 23.91 6.42 49.21
C TYR A 947 24.67 5.32 49.98
N SER A 948 25.06 4.27 49.28
CA SER A 948 25.91 3.19 49.76
C SER A 948 26.79 2.68 48.63
N VAL A 949 28.11 2.78 48.78
CA VAL A 949 29.11 2.37 47.80
C VAL A 949 29.89 1.16 48.32
N THR A 950 29.89 0.09 47.53
CA THR A 950 30.55 -1.19 47.84
C THR A 950 31.60 -1.56 46.80
N LEU A 951 32.67 -2.25 47.20
CA LEU A 951 33.59 -2.88 46.24
C LEU A 951 32.87 -4.03 45.53
N ALA A 952 32.97 -4.06 44.20
CA ALA A 952 32.47 -5.15 43.36
C ALA A 952 33.58 -6.05 42.83
N SER A 953 34.76 -5.48 42.52
CA SER A 953 35.98 -6.24 42.24
C SER A 953 37.24 -5.43 42.58
N ILE A 954 38.32 -6.12 42.94
CA ILE A 954 39.66 -5.55 43.14
C ILE A 954 40.69 -6.43 42.41
N PRO A 955 41.82 -5.88 41.92
CA PRO A 955 42.89 -6.69 41.33
C PRO A 955 43.56 -7.61 42.35
N ASP A 956 44.06 -8.75 41.87
CA ASP A 956 44.88 -9.67 42.67
C ASP A 956 46.13 -8.95 43.21
N GLY A 957 46.52 -9.26 44.45
CA GLY A 957 47.66 -8.63 45.13
C GLY A 957 47.37 -7.27 45.78
N PHE A 958 46.10 -6.83 45.85
CA PHE A 958 45.68 -5.63 46.56
C PHE A 958 44.61 -5.93 47.62
N THR A 959 44.68 -5.26 48.76
CA THR A 959 43.52 -5.09 49.65
C THR A 959 43.03 -3.65 49.57
N CYS A 960 41.73 -3.44 49.31
CA CYS A 960 41.14 -2.10 49.27
C CYS A 960 40.12 -1.90 50.39
N ALA A 961 40.14 -0.74 51.03
CA ALA A 961 39.17 -0.32 52.04
C ALA A 961 38.48 0.98 51.61
N ILE A 962 37.14 1.00 51.65
CA ILE A 962 36.35 2.21 51.40
C ILE A 962 36.02 2.89 52.73
N THR A 963 36.27 4.20 52.80
CA THR A 963 35.81 5.07 53.89
C THR A 963 34.81 6.10 53.36
N ASN A 964 33.90 6.55 54.24
CA ASN A 964 32.70 7.33 53.89
C ASN A 964 31.77 6.64 52.87
N SER A 965 31.79 5.29 52.84
CA SER A 965 31.06 4.45 51.88
C SER A 965 29.54 4.60 51.92
N SER A 966 28.94 5.12 52.99
CA SER A 966 27.50 5.38 53.03
C SER A 966 27.15 6.65 53.78
N GLY A 967 25.99 7.22 53.43
CA GLY A 967 25.50 8.48 53.98
C GLY A 967 24.15 8.89 53.38
N VAL A 968 23.82 10.16 53.55
CA VAL A 968 22.59 10.79 53.03
C VAL A 968 22.99 12.06 52.28
N ILE A 969 22.44 12.25 51.09
CA ILE A 969 22.61 13.48 50.30
C ILE A 969 21.99 14.65 51.08
N ASN A 970 22.72 15.76 51.20
CA ASN A 970 22.31 16.92 52.00
C ASN A 970 22.72 18.23 51.30
N GLY A 971 22.01 18.55 50.22
CA GLY A 971 22.15 19.80 49.46
C GLY A 971 23.47 19.99 48.69
N ALA A 972 24.29 18.94 48.54
CA ALA A 972 25.57 19.01 47.83
C ALA A 972 26.03 17.63 47.31
N ASN A 973 26.85 17.64 46.25
CA ASN A 973 27.52 16.44 45.73
C ASN A 973 28.41 15.79 46.79
N VAL A 974 28.38 14.46 46.85
CA VAL A 974 29.26 13.67 47.71
C VAL A 974 30.54 13.41 46.95
N THR A 975 31.67 13.98 47.40
CA THR A 975 32.98 13.84 46.75
C THR A 975 34.07 13.34 47.70
N ASN A 976 33.68 12.78 48.85
CA ASN A 976 34.59 12.44 49.96
C ASN A 976 34.66 10.94 50.24
N ILE A 977 34.14 10.10 49.36
CA ILE A 977 34.38 8.66 49.41
C ILE A 977 35.86 8.43 49.12
N LEU A 978 36.53 7.61 49.91
CA LEU A 978 37.96 7.36 49.74
C LEU A 978 38.21 5.85 49.73
N VAL A 979 38.70 5.36 48.60
CA VAL A 979 39.10 3.98 48.36
C VAL A 979 40.63 3.90 48.48
N ASN A 980 41.13 3.40 49.61
CA ASN A 980 42.56 3.18 49.80
C ASN A 980 42.89 1.72 49.51
N CYS A 981 43.83 1.48 48.61
CA CYS A 981 44.32 0.15 48.27
C CYS A 981 45.78 0.01 48.71
N ASP A 982 46.09 -1.05 49.44
CA ASP A 982 47.44 -1.41 49.87
C ASP A 982 47.88 -2.69 49.13
N VAL A 983 49.15 -2.74 48.71
CA VAL A 983 49.76 -3.91 48.05
C VAL A 983 50.02 -5.00 49.09
N ILE A 984 49.64 -6.23 48.76
CA ILE A 984 49.96 -7.43 49.54
C ILE A 984 51.37 -7.91 49.15
N GLU A 985 52.31 -7.98 50.09
CA GLU A 985 53.59 -8.66 49.85
C GLU A 985 53.43 -10.17 50.05
N LEU A 986 53.60 -10.92 48.96
CA LEU A 986 53.53 -12.38 48.90
C LEU A 986 54.92 -13.01 48.97
N PHE A 987 55.03 -14.18 49.59
CA PHE A 987 56.26 -14.93 49.82
C PHE A 987 56.12 -16.38 49.34
N SER A 988 57.26 -17.01 49.04
CA SER A 988 57.29 -18.39 48.55
C SER A 988 57.70 -19.42 49.60
N VAL A 989 57.10 -20.61 49.52
CA VAL A 989 57.53 -21.80 50.27
C VAL A 989 58.17 -22.80 49.30
N ASN A 990 59.42 -23.12 49.57
CA ASN A 990 60.25 -24.03 48.78
C ASN A 990 60.60 -25.27 49.60
N VAL A 991 60.78 -26.42 48.95
CA VAL A 991 61.43 -27.61 49.54
C VAL A 991 62.78 -27.82 48.88
N ASN A 992 63.82 -28.05 49.68
CA ASN A 992 65.12 -28.48 49.21
C ASN A 992 65.37 -29.94 49.64
N LEU A 993 65.30 -30.85 48.67
CA LEU A 993 65.48 -32.30 48.85
C LEU A 993 66.93 -32.70 48.59
N SER A 994 67.51 -33.53 49.47
CA SER A 994 68.85 -34.08 49.30
C SER A 994 68.96 -35.53 49.80
N GLY A 995 69.91 -36.30 49.25
CA GLY A 995 70.19 -37.67 49.66
C GLY A 995 69.27 -38.75 49.07
N ALA A 996 68.15 -38.38 48.46
CA ALA A 996 67.17 -39.32 47.92
C ALA A 996 67.74 -40.17 46.78
N SER A 997 67.53 -41.48 46.86
CA SER A 997 67.84 -42.49 45.85
C SER A 997 66.62 -42.87 44.99
N GLU A 998 65.41 -42.70 45.53
CA GLU A 998 64.12 -42.79 44.82
C GLU A 998 63.36 -41.46 44.88
N PRO A 999 62.37 -41.20 43.99
CA PRO A 999 61.54 -39.99 44.04
C PRO A 999 60.74 -39.90 45.35
N VAL A 1000 60.73 -38.73 45.97
CA VAL A 1000 60.01 -38.47 47.23
C VAL A 1000 58.76 -37.66 46.92
N ILE A 1001 57.61 -38.04 47.45
CA ILE A 1001 56.35 -37.33 47.27
C ILE A 1001 56.01 -36.57 48.55
N VAL A 1002 55.67 -35.29 48.41
CA VAL A 1002 55.16 -34.44 49.50
C VAL A 1002 53.79 -33.88 49.16
N SER A 1003 53.02 -33.49 50.16
CA SER A 1003 51.82 -32.65 50.02
C SER A 1003 52.09 -31.31 50.69
N PHE A 1004 51.67 -30.23 50.02
CA PHE A 1004 51.73 -28.88 50.57
C PHE A 1004 50.34 -28.47 51.11
N ASN A 1005 50.26 -28.07 52.37
CA ASN A 1005 49.02 -27.64 53.04
C ASN A 1005 47.83 -28.61 52.92
N GLY A 1006 48.10 -29.91 52.74
CA GLY A 1006 47.07 -30.94 52.54
C GLY A 1006 46.46 -30.96 51.14
N GLY A 1007 47.04 -30.23 50.18
CA GLY A 1007 46.69 -30.26 48.77
C GLY A 1007 47.33 -31.44 48.02
N ASP A 1008 47.39 -31.33 46.69
CA ASP A 1008 47.85 -32.40 45.80
C ASP A 1008 49.29 -32.87 46.08
N ASN A 1009 49.54 -34.12 45.71
CA ASN A 1009 50.82 -34.80 45.89
C ASN A 1009 51.84 -34.38 44.82
N ILE A 1010 52.97 -33.82 45.26
CA ILE A 1010 54.05 -33.29 44.43
C ILE A 1010 55.25 -34.22 44.52
N THR A 1011 55.64 -34.85 43.40
CA THR A 1011 56.85 -35.67 43.30
C THR A 1011 58.10 -34.79 43.16
N LEU A 1012 59.02 -34.93 44.10
CA LEU A 1012 60.29 -34.20 44.20
C LEU A 1012 61.47 -35.03 43.66
N SER A 1013 62.54 -34.31 43.32
CA SER A 1013 63.87 -34.87 43.03
C SER A 1013 64.94 -34.00 43.72
N ASN A 1014 66.15 -34.54 43.91
CA ASN A 1014 67.20 -33.82 44.66
C ASN A 1014 67.49 -32.42 44.08
N GLY A 1015 67.30 -31.38 44.90
CA GLY A 1015 67.35 -29.99 44.52
C GLY A 1015 66.26 -29.15 45.21
N VAL A 1016 66.22 -27.85 44.89
CA VAL A 1016 65.17 -26.94 45.37
C VAL A 1016 63.98 -26.97 44.42
N THR A 1017 62.78 -27.18 44.96
CA THR A 1017 61.50 -27.17 44.27
C THR A 1017 60.57 -26.15 44.96
N LEU A 1018 60.01 -25.24 44.18
CA LEU A 1018 58.99 -24.30 44.63
C LEU A 1018 57.66 -25.05 44.83
N LEU A 1019 56.97 -24.83 45.96
CA LEU A 1019 55.66 -25.44 46.23
C LEU A 1019 54.49 -24.44 46.14
N ALA A 1020 54.71 -23.19 46.55
CA ALA A 1020 53.77 -22.08 46.44
C ALA A 1020 54.55 -20.75 46.46
N ASP A 1021 54.08 -19.74 45.72
CA ASP A 1021 54.68 -18.39 45.58
C ASP A 1021 53.72 -17.24 45.92
N ASP A 1022 52.56 -17.54 46.50
CA ASP A 1022 51.41 -16.66 46.69
C ASP A 1022 50.93 -16.54 48.15
N LEU A 1023 51.82 -16.71 49.14
CA LEU A 1023 51.45 -16.77 50.57
C LEU A 1023 51.75 -15.47 51.34
N GLU A 1024 50.85 -15.05 52.22
CA GLU A 1024 51.00 -13.83 53.02
C GLU A 1024 51.82 -14.05 54.32
N SER A 1025 52.40 -12.98 54.87
CA SER A 1025 53.07 -13.07 56.18
C SER A 1025 52.06 -13.33 57.31
N GLY A 1026 52.10 -14.54 57.85
CA GLY A 1026 51.17 -15.04 58.86
C GLY A 1026 50.46 -16.31 58.41
N ASP A 1027 50.46 -16.61 57.10
CA ASP A 1027 49.88 -17.84 56.59
C ASP A 1027 50.60 -19.07 57.12
N ALA A 1028 49.80 -20.05 57.54
CA ALA A 1028 50.32 -21.34 57.97
C ALA A 1028 50.77 -22.13 56.74
N TYR A 1029 52.00 -22.61 56.78
CA TYR A 1029 52.50 -23.59 55.83
C TYR A 1029 52.75 -24.92 56.55
N THR A 1030 52.49 -26.02 55.84
CA THR A 1030 52.82 -27.38 56.24
C THR A 1030 53.29 -28.13 54.99
N VAL A 1031 54.41 -28.80 55.11
CA VAL A 1031 54.90 -29.76 54.12
C VAL A 1031 54.85 -31.12 54.79
N GLN A 1032 53.97 -31.99 54.30
CA GLN A 1032 53.89 -33.36 54.77
C GLN A 1032 54.59 -34.26 53.78
N LEU A 1033 55.51 -35.09 54.26
CA LEU A 1033 56.06 -36.19 53.47
C LEU A 1033 54.98 -37.27 53.32
N VAL A 1034 54.66 -37.65 52.08
CA VAL A 1034 53.53 -38.54 51.73
C VAL A 1034 54.04 -39.92 51.30
N ASP A 1035 55.14 -39.96 50.55
CA ASP A 1035 55.82 -41.20 50.16
C ASP A 1035 57.33 -40.94 50.08
N GLU A 1036 58.13 -41.72 50.78
CA GLU A 1036 59.60 -41.66 50.74
C GLU A 1036 60.20 -42.68 49.77
N GLY A 1037 59.41 -43.59 49.17
CA GLY A 1037 59.93 -44.78 48.49
C GLY A 1037 60.23 -45.90 49.49
N THR A 1038 60.45 -47.14 49.00
CA THR A 1038 60.43 -48.32 49.89
C THR A 1038 61.77 -48.65 50.54
N ASP A 1039 62.87 -48.14 50.00
CA ASP A 1039 64.24 -48.49 50.41
C ASP A 1039 64.99 -47.34 51.13
N GLN A 1040 64.29 -46.24 51.46
CA GLN A 1040 64.85 -45.06 52.14
C GLN A 1040 63.86 -44.44 53.16
N VAL A 1041 64.40 -43.72 54.14
CA VAL A 1041 63.64 -42.84 55.05
C VAL A 1041 64.18 -41.42 54.92
N CYS A 1042 63.27 -40.45 54.95
CA CYS A 1042 63.51 -39.04 54.75
C CYS A 1042 63.15 -38.26 56.01
N GLU A 1043 64.13 -37.61 56.63
CA GLU A 1043 63.88 -36.65 57.71
C GLU A 1043 63.53 -35.29 57.10
N ILE A 1044 62.40 -34.72 57.51
CA ILE A 1044 61.93 -33.40 57.10
C ILE A 1044 62.05 -32.40 58.26
N ALA A 1045 62.79 -31.32 58.04
CA ALA A 1045 63.02 -30.26 59.01
C ALA A 1045 62.27 -28.98 58.62
N ASP A 1046 61.83 -28.22 59.64
CA ASP A 1046 61.01 -27.01 59.49
C ASP A 1046 59.74 -27.26 58.65
N ASN A 1047 59.12 -28.42 58.84
CA ASN A 1047 58.02 -28.94 58.01
C ASN A 1047 56.66 -28.26 58.25
N SER A 1048 56.57 -27.35 59.22
CA SER A 1048 55.36 -26.59 59.52
C SER A 1048 55.69 -25.30 60.27
N GLY A 1049 54.93 -24.24 60.00
CA GLY A 1049 55.13 -22.94 60.63
C GLY A 1049 54.20 -21.86 60.07
N GLN A 1050 54.52 -20.60 60.35
CA GLN A 1050 53.92 -19.46 59.67
C GLN A 1050 54.98 -18.74 58.84
N VAL A 1051 54.60 -18.31 57.63
CA VAL A 1051 55.41 -17.42 56.79
C VAL A 1051 55.65 -16.12 57.56
N SER A 1052 56.89 -15.63 57.61
CA SER A 1052 57.25 -14.47 58.45
C SER A 1052 58.22 -13.51 57.74
N ASN A 1053 57.65 -12.63 56.91
CA ASN A 1053 58.36 -11.60 56.13
C ASN A 1053 59.61 -12.11 55.38
N GLY A 1054 59.45 -13.19 54.62
CA GLY A 1054 60.49 -13.75 53.76
C GLY A 1054 60.17 -15.16 53.27
N ASP A 1055 60.83 -15.57 52.18
CA ASP A 1055 60.69 -16.91 51.61
C ASP A 1055 61.11 -18.00 52.62
N VAL A 1056 60.31 -19.06 52.68
CA VAL A 1056 60.54 -20.23 53.53
C VAL A 1056 61.21 -21.32 52.69
N THR A 1057 62.19 -22.02 53.26
CA THR A 1057 62.76 -23.24 52.66
C THR A 1057 62.73 -24.38 53.66
N VAL A 1058 61.89 -25.38 53.39
CA VAL A 1058 61.78 -26.63 54.13
C VAL A 1058 62.85 -27.60 53.64
N LEU A 1059 63.52 -28.31 54.54
CA LEU A 1059 64.64 -29.19 54.18
C LEU A 1059 64.23 -30.66 54.31
N ILE A 1060 64.47 -31.47 53.27
CA ILE A 1060 64.29 -32.94 53.32
C ILE A 1060 65.63 -33.61 53.06
N THR A 1061 66.03 -34.53 53.93
CA THR A 1061 67.26 -35.31 53.81
C THR A 1061 66.97 -36.79 53.97
N CYS A 1062 67.33 -37.61 52.97
CA CYS A 1062 67.01 -39.04 52.96
C CYS A 1062 68.25 -39.94 53.09
N GLU A 1063 68.09 -41.06 53.81
CA GLU A 1063 69.08 -42.13 53.99
C GLU A 1063 68.41 -43.50 53.81
N ALA A 1064 69.15 -44.53 53.36
CA ALA A 1064 68.60 -45.87 53.13
C ALA A 1064 68.31 -46.62 54.44
N VAL A 1065 67.15 -47.25 54.60
CA VAL A 1065 66.72 -47.84 55.89
C VAL A 1065 66.50 -49.35 55.90
N THR A 1066 66.82 -49.96 57.04
CA THR A 1066 66.77 -51.40 57.28
C THR A 1066 65.95 -51.75 58.53
N GLY A 1067 64.65 -52.08 58.38
CA GLY A 1067 63.91 -52.98 59.28
C GLY A 1067 62.76 -52.42 60.15
N GLU A 1068 61.58 -53.05 59.96
CA GLU A 1068 60.43 -53.33 60.86
C GLU A 1068 59.81 -52.27 61.83
N ASP A 1069 58.54 -51.96 61.54
CA ASP A 1069 57.34 -51.87 62.40
C ASP A 1069 57.23 -50.97 63.66
N SER A 1070 56.18 -50.11 63.63
CA SER A 1070 55.11 -49.90 64.64
C SER A 1070 54.77 -48.43 64.95
N VAL A 1071 53.46 -48.12 65.06
CA VAL A 1071 52.92 -46.78 65.41
C VAL A 1071 52.00 -46.89 66.64
N ASN A 1072 52.09 -45.90 67.53
CA ASN A 1072 51.32 -45.78 68.77
C ASN A 1072 50.36 -44.58 68.70
N LEU A 1073 49.12 -44.74 69.19
CA LEU A 1073 48.11 -43.68 69.27
C LEU A 1073 47.60 -43.62 70.72
N ASP A 1074 47.80 -42.49 71.42
CA ASP A 1074 47.58 -42.40 72.87
C ASP A 1074 46.35 -41.57 73.31
N GLY A 1075 45.57 -41.07 72.35
CA GLY A 1075 44.17 -40.70 72.56
C GLY A 1075 43.95 -39.44 73.41
N GLN A 1076 44.96 -38.56 73.52
CA GLN A 1076 44.88 -37.31 74.30
C GLN A 1076 44.02 -36.21 73.67
N GLY A 1077 43.41 -36.44 72.49
CA GLY A 1077 42.51 -35.49 71.83
C GLY A 1077 43.20 -34.39 71.04
N THR A 1078 44.53 -34.49 70.84
CA THR A 1078 45.30 -33.69 69.88
C THR A 1078 45.49 -34.39 68.53
N ASP A 1079 45.11 -35.68 68.43
CA ASP A 1079 45.26 -36.51 67.24
C ASP A 1079 44.11 -36.27 66.26
N ASN A 1080 44.15 -35.12 65.57
CA ASN A 1080 43.14 -34.69 64.60
C ASN A 1080 43.47 -35.10 63.15
N THR A 1081 44.58 -35.79 62.92
CA THR A 1081 44.92 -36.41 61.64
C THR A 1081 44.19 -37.75 61.47
N ALA A 1082 43.56 -37.95 60.31
CA ALA A 1082 42.84 -39.19 60.01
C ALA A 1082 43.82 -40.35 59.79
N VAL A 1083 43.96 -41.22 60.80
CA VAL A 1083 44.76 -42.44 60.66
C VAL A 1083 44.01 -43.44 59.79
N THR A 1084 44.69 -43.92 58.74
CA THR A 1084 44.24 -45.08 57.95
C THR A 1084 44.89 -46.32 58.52
N ILE A 1085 44.08 -47.27 59.01
CA ILE A 1085 44.56 -48.58 59.47
C ILE A 1085 44.09 -49.62 58.45
N ASP A 1086 45.03 -50.37 57.87
CA ASP A 1086 44.69 -51.50 56.98
C ASP A 1086 44.30 -52.72 57.82
N ALA A 1087 43.11 -53.26 57.57
CA ALA A 1087 42.58 -54.39 58.33
C ALA A 1087 43.17 -55.76 57.91
N SER A 1088 44.16 -55.78 57.01
CA SER A 1088 44.82 -56.99 56.49
C SER A 1088 45.72 -57.72 57.51
N SER A 1089 46.18 -57.04 58.57
CA SER A 1089 47.16 -57.57 59.54
C SER A 1089 46.57 -58.42 60.67
N GLY A 1090 45.24 -58.51 60.79
CA GLY A 1090 44.56 -59.16 61.91
C GLY A 1090 44.29 -58.23 63.11
N ALA A 1091 43.53 -58.75 64.08
CA ALA A 1091 42.73 -58.01 65.06
C ALA A 1091 43.36 -56.73 65.67
N ILE A 1092 42.63 -55.62 65.51
CA ILE A 1092 42.94 -54.30 66.07
C ILE A 1092 42.18 -54.11 67.40
N VAL A 1093 42.82 -53.55 68.43
CA VAL A 1093 42.23 -53.32 69.75
C VAL A 1093 42.44 -51.87 70.17
N PHE A 1094 41.33 -51.18 70.48
CA PHE A 1094 41.34 -49.85 71.11
C PHE A 1094 41.11 -50.00 72.63
N SER A 1095 41.90 -49.31 73.45
CA SER A 1095 41.82 -49.37 74.92
C SER A 1095 41.01 -48.26 75.58
N ASP A 1096 40.78 -47.15 74.86
CA ASP A 1096 40.30 -45.88 75.42
C ASP A 1096 39.16 -45.25 74.61
N ALA A 1097 38.55 -44.17 75.14
CA ALA A 1097 37.36 -43.54 74.58
C ALA A 1097 37.68 -42.37 73.64
N PHE A 1098 36.93 -42.27 72.53
CA PHE A 1098 37.10 -41.22 71.52
C PHE A 1098 36.43 -39.89 71.93
N ALA A 1099 37.04 -38.77 71.53
CA ALA A 1099 36.49 -37.42 71.70
C ALA A 1099 35.69 -36.97 70.45
N VAL A 1100 34.90 -35.90 70.61
CA VAL A 1100 34.10 -35.31 69.51
C VAL A 1100 35.03 -34.76 68.43
N GLY A 1101 34.94 -35.28 67.21
CA GLY A 1101 35.71 -34.81 66.04
C GLY A 1101 36.75 -35.80 65.50
N ASN A 1102 37.02 -36.92 66.19
CA ASN A 1102 38.00 -37.90 65.73
C ASN A 1102 37.47 -38.72 64.53
N ASN A 1103 38.19 -38.68 63.40
CA ASN A 1103 37.87 -39.45 62.19
C ASN A 1103 38.87 -40.62 62.02
N VAL A 1104 38.42 -41.85 62.29
CA VAL A 1104 39.19 -43.08 62.00
C VAL A 1104 38.71 -43.65 60.66
N ARG A 1105 39.63 -43.90 59.72
CA ARG A 1105 39.30 -44.45 58.40
C ARG A 1105 39.80 -45.88 58.29
N ILE A 1106 38.87 -46.85 58.29
CA ILE A 1106 39.20 -48.26 58.08
C ILE A 1106 39.16 -48.53 56.58
N ALA A 1107 40.32 -48.85 56.00
CA ALA A 1107 40.40 -49.29 54.62
C ALA A 1107 40.13 -50.79 54.54
N ASN A 1108 39.45 -51.22 53.48
CA ASN A 1108 39.06 -52.60 53.22
C ASN A 1108 38.12 -53.18 54.33
N PHE A 1109 36.80 -53.21 54.09
CA PHE A 1109 35.79 -53.83 54.99
C PHE A 1109 34.81 -54.70 54.19
N GLY A 1110 34.52 -55.94 54.63
CA GLY A 1110 33.95 -57.02 53.81
C GLY A 1110 32.52 -57.46 54.17
N ALA A 1111 31.96 -58.37 53.35
CA ALA A 1111 30.53 -58.72 53.36
C ALA A 1111 30.05 -59.62 54.52
N ASP A 1112 30.98 -60.25 55.26
CA ASP A 1112 30.66 -61.11 56.42
C ASP A 1112 30.94 -60.39 57.77
N ASP A 1113 31.31 -59.11 57.73
CA ASP A 1113 31.73 -58.34 58.90
C ASP A 1113 30.52 -57.79 59.68
N THR A 1114 30.57 -57.85 61.02
CA THR A 1114 29.46 -57.42 61.90
C THR A 1114 29.93 -56.41 62.93
N ILE A 1115 29.24 -55.26 63.00
CA ILE A 1115 29.50 -54.22 64.02
C ILE A 1115 28.58 -54.44 65.23
N VAL A 1116 29.14 -54.47 66.43
CA VAL A 1116 28.39 -54.65 67.68
C VAL A 1116 28.54 -53.43 68.58
N PHE A 1117 27.43 -52.74 68.85
CA PHE A 1117 27.33 -51.66 69.82
C PHE A 1117 26.65 -52.15 71.10
N THR A 1118 27.11 -51.70 72.26
CA THR A 1118 26.48 -51.95 73.56
C THR A 1118 26.04 -50.64 74.20
N GLY A 1119 24.79 -50.54 74.66
CA GLY A 1119 24.34 -49.42 75.50
C GLY A 1119 23.71 -48.19 74.82
N THR A 1120 23.17 -48.27 73.60
CA THR A 1120 22.35 -47.19 72.98
C THR A 1120 20.92 -47.69 72.63
N SER A 1121 20.03 -46.87 72.05
CA SER A 1121 18.71 -47.32 71.55
C SER A 1121 18.70 -47.56 70.04
N GLN A 1122 17.84 -48.48 69.56
CA GLN A 1122 17.75 -48.83 68.14
C GLN A 1122 17.38 -47.61 67.28
N SER A 1123 16.45 -46.79 67.75
CA SER A 1123 15.96 -45.58 67.05
C SER A 1123 17.02 -44.47 66.90
N LEU A 1124 18.08 -44.47 67.72
CA LEU A 1124 19.15 -43.48 67.66
C LEU A 1124 20.31 -43.92 66.76
N VAL A 1125 20.47 -45.24 66.54
CA VAL A 1125 21.43 -45.77 65.56
C VAL A 1125 20.84 -45.66 64.15
N GLU A 1126 19.56 -45.96 63.97
CA GLU A 1126 18.87 -45.87 62.67
C GLU A 1126 18.72 -44.43 62.13
N ALA A 1127 18.89 -43.40 62.98
CA ALA A 1127 18.82 -41.99 62.58
C ALA A 1127 20.17 -41.37 62.17
N GLY A 1128 21.30 -42.03 62.48
CA GLY A 1128 22.66 -41.50 62.27
C GLY A 1128 23.50 -42.22 61.21
N PHE A 1129 22.95 -43.25 60.56
CA PHE A 1129 23.65 -44.08 59.57
C PHE A 1129 22.81 -44.24 58.30
N THR A 1130 23.20 -43.55 57.22
CA THR A 1130 22.74 -43.86 55.86
C THR A 1130 23.69 -44.87 55.23
N THR A 1131 23.15 -46.02 54.79
CA THR A 1131 23.86 -47.01 53.97
C THR A 1131 23.07 -47.29 52.69
N ASP A 1132 23.75 -47.69 51.63
CA ASP A 1132 23.20 -47.92 50.28
C ASP A 1132 22.59 -49.34 50.08
N GLY A 1133 22.47 -50.11 51.16
CA GLY A 1133 21.87 -51.44 51.20
C GLY A 1133 22.90 -52.56 51.02
N SER A 1134 23.08 -53.47 51.99
CA SER A 1134 21.99 -54.40 52.35
C SER A 1134 22.14 -54.99 53.77
N ASN A 1135 21.19 -54.69 54.65
CA ASN A 1135 20.94 -55.26 56.00
C ASN A 1135 21.98 -55.03 57.12
N ALA A 1136 21.49 -54.47 58.23
CA ALA A 1136 22.01 -54.70 59.58
C ALA A 1136 20.83 -54.85 60.57
N ARG A 1137 21.03 -55.54 61.70
CA ARG A 1137 19.95 -55.83 62.68
C ARG A 1137 20.49 -55.70 64.11
N VAL A 1138 19.79 -54.97 64.99
CA VAL A 1138 20.30 -54.55 66.32
C VAL A 1138 19.43 -55.12 67.46
N THR A 1139 20.01 -55.43 68.62
CA THR A 1139 19.30 -55.82 69.87
C THR A 1139 20.15 -55.47 71.09
N LEU A 1140 19.53 -55.02 72.19
CA LEU A 1140 20.16 -54.16 73.22
C LEU A 1140 19.82 -54.57 74.67
N ASN A 1141 20.64 -54.17 75.65
CA ASN A 1141 20.33 -54.24 77.08
C ASN A 1141 20.89 -53.06 77.91
N ASN A 1142 20.42 -52.93 79.16
CA ASN A 1142 20.43 -51.69 79.93
C ASN A 1142 21.80 -51.28 80.52
N ASN A 1143 22.35 -50.14 80.09
CA ASN A 1143 22.84 -49.04 80.97
C ASN A 1143 23.54 -47.84 80.25
N GLY A 1144 23.38 -47.65 78.94
CA GLY A 1144 23.51 -46.30 78.36
C GLY A 1144 24.92 -45.80 78.00
N ILE A 1145 25.96 -46.65 77.95
CA ILE A 1145 27.34 -46.24 77.58
C ILE A 1145 27.98 -47.33 76.69
N VAL A 1146 28.59 -46.92 75.57
CA VAL A 1146 29.43 -47.77 74.70
C VAL A 1146 30.85 -47.79 75.27
N SER A 1147 31.42 -48.98 75.50
CA SER A 1147 32.75 -49.11 76.14
C SER A 1147 33.77 -49.96 75.36
N GLN A 1148 33.42 -50.50 74.20
CA GLN A 1148 34.33 -51.29 73.36
C GLN A 1148 33.78 -51.43 71.93
N VAL A 1149 34.66 -51.36 70.93
CA VAL A 1149 34.37 -51.69 69.52
C VAL A 1149 35.57 -52.44 68.93
N VAL A 1150 35.34 -53.47 68.11
CA VAL A 1150 36.38 -54.32 67.51
C VAL A 1150 36.00 -54.60 66.05
N PHE A 1151 36.98 -54.52 65.14
CA PHE A 1151 36.81 -54.71 63.70
C PHE A 1151 37.89 -55.63 63.11
N VAL A 1152 37.53 -56.40 62.07
CA VAL A 1152 38.41 -57.21 61.21
C VAL A 1152 37.78 -57.15 59.81
N GLY A 1153 38.57 -56.96 58.74
CA GLY A 1153 38.07 -56.70 57.37
C GLY A 1153 37.88 -57.94 56.50
N VAL A 1154 37.76 -57.87 55.16
CA VAL A 1154 38.18 -56.81 54.22
C VAL A 1154 37.39 -56.84 52.88
N GLY A 1155 37.05 -55.68 52.28
CA GLY A 1155 36.48 -55.61 50.91
C GLY A 1155 35.52 -54.47 50.51
N GLY A 1156 35.99 -53.21 50.43
CA GLY A 1156 35.44 -52.26 49.45
C GLY A 1156 34.31 -51.28 49.81
N SER A 1157 33.93 -51.09 51.08
CA SER A 1157 33.01 -50.00 51.48
C SER A 1157 33.64 -49.06 52.52
N VAL A 1158 33.45 -47.74 52.37
CA VAL A 1158 33.91 -46.72 53.32
C VAL A 1158 32.77 -46.30 54.23
N PHE A 1159 32.99 -46.40 55.54
CA PHE A 1159 32.06 -45.88 56.55
C PHE A 1159 32.56 -44.53 57.05
N THR A 1160 31.69 -43.51 57.03
CA THR A 1160 31.94 -42.22 57.67
C THR A 1160 31.00 -42.07 58.85
N VAL A 1161 31.53 -42.06 60.07
CA VAL A 1161 30.73 -41.90 61.30
C VAL A 1161 30.60 -40.41 61.62
N GLN A 1162 29.46 -39.80 61.31
CA GLN A 1162 29.17 -38.43 61.78
C GLN A 1162 28.66 -38.46 63.22
N GLN A 1163 29.51 -37.98 64.14
CA GLN A 1163 29.19 -37.55 65.51
C GLN A 1163 28.45 -38.53 66.43
N PHE A 1164 29.19 -39.14 67.36
CA PHE A 1164 28.65 -39.54 68.67
C PHE A 1164 28.38 -38.29 69.53
N ASN A 1165 27.28 -37.58 69.27
CA ASN A 1165 26.81 -36.54 70.19
C ASN A 1165 26.05 -37.17 71.36
N ALA A 1166 26.46 -36.82 72.58
CA ALA A 1166 25.73 -37.16 73.78
C ALA A 1166 24.32 -36.54 73.74
N LEU A 1167 23.31 -37.34 74.11
CA LEU A 1167 21.91 -37.11 73.75
C LEU A 1167 21.26 -35.93 74.48
N GLY A 1168 20.61 -35.05 73.70
CA GLY A 1168 19.67 -34.03 74.16
C GLY A 1168 18.62 -33.79 73.08
N VAL A 1169 17.56 -34.60 73.07
CA VAL A 1169 16.68 -34.78 71.91
C VAL A 1169 15.65 -33.65 71.76
N GLY A 1170 15.63 -33.02 70.58
CA GLY A 1170 14.53 -32.23 70.03
C GLY A 1170 14.26 -32.69 68.59
N ASP A 1171 12.99 -32.71 68.18
CA ASP A 1171 12.53 -33.57 67.07
C ASP A 1171 13.02 -33.20 65.66
N ILE A 1172 13.16 -34.25 64.84
CA ILE A 1172 13.47 -34.20 63.39
C ILE A 1172 12.15 -34.23 62.60
N VAL A 1173 12.07 -33.44 61.52
CA VAL A 1173 11.22 -33.72 60.34
C VAL A 1173 12.08 -33.48 59.09
N VAL A 1174 11.91 -34.32 58.07
CA VAL A 1174 12.76 -34.38 56.85
C VAL A 1174 11.92 -34.11 55.59
N SER A 1175 12.60 -33.72 54.52
CA SER A 1175 12.23 -33.79 53.08
C SER A 1175 11.62 -32.54 52.43
N PRO A 1176 11.89 -32.32 51.12
CA PRO A 1176 12.74 -33.12 50.22
C PRO A 1176 14.24 -32.86 50.42
#